data_AF-A0A9Q1QR55-F1
#
_entry.id   AF-A0A9Q1QR55-F1
#
_cell.length_a   1.000
_cell.length_b   1.000
_cell.length_c   1.000
_cell.angle_alpha   90.00
_cell.angle_beta   90.00
_cell.angle_gamma   90.00
#
_symmetry.space_group_name_H-M   'P 1'
#
loop_
_entity.id
_entity.type
_entity.pdbx_description
1 polymer ?
#
loop_
_entity_poly.entity_id
_entity_poly.type
_entity_poly.pdbx_seq_one_letter_code
_entity_poly.pdbx_strand_id
1 'polypeptide(L)'
;MSTLLSPNSALYSLQSPSPSTSTPKSKPLFVSPPNTISIPPTHPNYKPHSQSHLFKSLKTSSKTLIIPSAASGDFSSPSPRPPSLKSRLNNGEALYGLFLCSFSPTLAEIAGLSGYDFVVLDMEHGYGGISEALDCLRALAGTLTPAILRLPETSAAWAKKALDLGPQGIMFPMIENSKDAKKAVSYCRYPPNGVRGAAHPIIRASGYGIESGYLNSVEEDLLIMCQVESEDAAEKAAEIAAVEGVDCIQMGPLDLSASMGYLWDPGNKKVREMMRRIEKDVIGSLDKGKNKAKGAYLAGFAMPHDSPEQLKARGYHMVSGAVDVALFRSAAVEDVKKFKMSNDHSDDEDDDDDDDDGITDGDEDDDEKYWTPSPQSHTTCSTYKITYRSGRAMASLNSTLKSRLRNGETLYGIFLDSFSPIIAEISGHAGYDFVVVDMEHGFGGISEALSCLHALAATQTPAILRLPECSAVWTKKALDLGPQGLMFPMIHTPELAQKAVSYCRYPKAGTRGVAHPIARASMYGLDPAYLDWCEEELLIMCQIESEEAVEKVQEIAATDGLDCIMIGPVDLSANMGYIRDPGNEKAVKRVQEVEKAVLGMKPKGNKRVYLAGFAMPHDEPKELKKRGYHMVCGTVDVALFRDAASKDVVNFKTAA
;
A
#
# COMPACT_ATOMS: atom_id res chain seq x y z
N MET A 1 -41.14 5.95 -70.25
CA MET A 1 -41.90 5.17 -69.24
C MET A 1 -41.31 5.53 -67.89
N SER A 2 -41.89 6.51 -67.20
CA SER A 2 -43.03 6.35 -66.26
C SER A 2 -42.56 5.69 -64.96
N THR A 3 -42.68 6.25 -63.76
CA THR A 3 -42.99 7.61 -63.25
C THR A 3 -42.84 7.57 -61.71
N LEU A 4 -42.59 8.75 -61.10
CA LEU A 4 -43.06 9.21 -59.78
C LEU A 4 -42.41 8.61 -58.50
N LEU A 5 -41.99 9.36 -57.47
CA LEU A 5 -42.17 10.78 -57.10
C LEU A 5 -40.99 11.27 -56.23
N SER A 6 -40.69 12.57 -56.35
CA SER A 6 -39.87 13.41 -55.49
C SER A 6 -40.76 14.60 -55.01
N PRO A 7 -40.23 15.69 -54.43
CA PRO A 7 -39.88 15.98 -53.04
C PRO A 7 -40.71 17.18 -52.49
N ASN A 8 -40.37 17.74 -51.32
CA ASN A 8 -40.41 19.20 -51.21
C ASN A 8 -39.47 19.80 -50.15
N SER A 9 -38.97 20.96 -50.52
CA SER A 9 -37.94 21.80 -49.91
C SER A 9 -38.41 23.26 -49.97
N ALA A 10 -38.10 24.09 -48.97
CA ALA A 10 -37.85 25.55 -49.08
C ALA A 10 -37.54 26.08 -47.67
N LEU A 11 -36.37 26.69 -47.35
CA LEU A 11 -35.87 28.03 -47.71
C LEU A 11 -36.85 29.17 -47.40
N TYR A 12 -36.50 30.08 -46.48
CA TYR A 12 -36.09 31.46 -46.81
C TYR A 12 -35.55 32.24 -45.58
N SER A 13 -34.56 33.08 -45.88
CA SER A 13 -33.84 34.06 -45.06
C SER A 13 -34.63 35.38 -44.89
N LEU A 14 -34.44 36.14 -43.79
CA LEU A 14 -33.90 37.52 -43.82
C LEU A 14 -34.03 38.27 -42.48
N GLN A 15 -32.93 38.97 -42.16
CA GLN A 15 -32.81 40.30 -41.52
C GLN A 15 -32.83 40.47 -39.98
N SER A 16 -31.67 40.91 -39.51
CA SER A 16 -31.33 41.64 -38.28
C SER A 16 -32.17 42.92 -38.06
N PRO A 17 -32.28 43.40 -36.80
CA PRO A 17 -31.48 44.58 -36.44
C PRO A 17 -30.97 44.62 -34.98
N SER A 18 -29.90 45.39 -34.80
CA SER A 18 -29.36 45.96 -33.55
C SER A 18 -30.37 46.81 -32.76
N PRO A 19 -30.14 47.04 -31.44
CA PRO A 19 -29.98 48.45 -31.04
C PRO A 19 -28.99 48.72 -29.89
N SER A 20 -28.60 49.99 -29.86
CA SER A 20 -27.77 50.74 -28.91
C SER A 20 -28.49 51.18 -27.62
N THR A 21 -27.75 51.19 -26.52
CA THR A 21 -27.71 52.13 -25.35
C THR A 21 -28.98 52.83 -24.84
N SER A 22 -29.32 52.60 -23.56
CA SER A 22 -29.41 53.65 -22.52
C SER A 22 -29.60 53.03 -21.11
N THR A 23 -28.90 53.60 -20.13
CA THR A 23 -28.83 53.22 -18.70
C THR A 23 -30.09 53.61 -17.89
N PRO A 24 -30.35 52.97 -16.73
CA PRO A 24 -30.12 53.72 -15.47
C PRO A 24 -29.50 52.89 -14.32
N LYS A 25 -28.86 53.61 -13.40
CA LYS A 25 -28.12 53.16 -12.21
C LYS A 25 -29.03 52.57 -11.13
N SER A 26 -28.61 51.48 -10.48
CA SER A 26 -29.11 51.07 -9.15
C SER A 26 -27.93 50.66 -8.24
N LYS A 27 -27.98 51.11 -6.98
CA LYS A 27 -26.98 50.92 -5.91
C LYS A 27 -27.09 49.51 -5.30
N PRO A 28 -26.00 48.93 -4.73
CA PRO A 28 -26.08 47.64 -4.05
C PRO A 28 -26.60 47.79 -2.62
N LEU A 29 -27.51 46.89 -2.23
CA LEU A 29 -28.03 46.71 -0.87
C LEU A 29 -27.26 45.57 -0.19
N PHE A 30 -26.70 45.88 0.98
CA PHE A 30 -26.11 44.94 1.93
C PHE A 30 -27.21 44.06 2.57
N VAL A 31 -26.93 42.76 2.74
CA VAL A 31 -27.77 41.83 3.52
C VAL A 31 -26.91 41.20 4.62
N SER A 32 -27.35 41.36 5.87
CA SER A 32 -26.75 40.83 7.10
C SER A 32 -27.14 39.36 7.34
N PRO A 33 -26.35 38.58 8.11
CA PRO A 33 -26.62 37.16 8.37
C PRO A 33 -27.73 36.95 9.43
N PRO A 34 -28.47 35.83 9.39
CA PRO A 34 -29.61 35.61 10.28
C PRO A 34 -29.23 35.07 11.66
N ASN A 35 -30.01 35.50 12.64
CA ASN A 35 -29.96 35.11 14.05
C ASN A 35 -30.40 33.66 14.31
N THR A 36 -29.77 33.12 15.35
CA THR A 36 -30.13 32.04 16.28
C THR A 36 -31.60 31.60 16.31
N ILE A 37 -31.84 30.29 16.17
CA ILE A 37 -33.12 29.63 16.47
C ILE A 37 -32.99 28.83 17.77
N SER A 38 -33.83 29.16 18.75
CA SER A 38 -34.00 28.49 20.04
C SER A 38 -34.86 27.22 19.93
N ILE A 39 -34.53 26.19 20.71
CA ILE A 39 -35.33 24.97 20.90
C ILE A 39 -36.03 25.04 22.28
N PRO A 40 -37.33 24.72 22.41
CA PRO A 40 -38.06 24.79 23.68
C PRO A 40 -37.91 23.52 24.55
N PRO A 41 -38.05 23.60 25.88
CA PRO A 41 -37.91 22.44 26.77
C PRO A 41 -39.26 21.73 27.00
N THR A 42 -39.22 20.40 27.09
CA THR A 42 -40.27 19.59 27.72
C THR A 42 -39.65 18.76 28.87
N HIS A 43 -40.32 18.77 30.01
CA HIS A 43 -39.98 18.28 31.36
C HIS A 43 -39.99 16.72 31.50
N PRO A 44 -39.89 16.12 32.72
CA PRO A 44 -38.77 16.07 33.68
C PRO A 44 -38.49 14.61 34.16
N ASN A 45 -37.34 14.33 34.79
CA ASN A 45 -37.13 13.38 35.91
C ASN A 45 -35.71 12.79 35.89
N TYR A 46 -34.80 13.38 36.65
CA TYR A 46 -33.73 12.62 37.29
C TYR A 46 -33.23 13.38 38.53
N LYS A 47 -33.39 12.77 39.72
CA LYS A 47 -32.76 13.23 40.97
C LYS A 47 -31.52 12.38 41.22
N PRO A 48 -30.33 12.96 41.45
CA PRO A 48 -29.24 12.20 42.04
C PRO A 48 -29.30 12.27 43.56
N HIS A 49 -29.13 11.10 44.19
CA HIS A 49 -28.99 10.92 45.63
C HIS A 49 -27.66 11.51 46.13
N SER A 50 -27.74 12.21 47.26
CA SER A 50 -26.63 12.62 48.11
C SER A 50 -26.08 11.41 48.87
N GLN A 51 -24.79 11.12 48.75
CA GLN A 51 -23.95 10.67 49.86
C GLN A 51 -22.52 11.18 49.71
N SER A 52 -22.12 12.00 50.67
CA SER A 52 -20.76 12.38 50.99
C SER A 52 -19.97 11.19 51.52
N HIS A 53 -18.70 11.02 51.14
CA HIS A 53 -17.55 11.06 52.06
C HIS A 53 -16.23 10.74 51.33
N LEU A 54 -15.17 11.40 51.83
CA LEU A 54 -13.74 11.09 51.72
C LEU A 54 -13.05 11.32 50.37
N PHE A 55 -12.52 12.53 50.17
CA PHE A 55 -11.13 12.68 49.73
C PHE A 55 -10.46 13.89 50.37
N LYS A 56 -9.24 13.66 50.85
CA LYS A 56 -8.40 14.57 51.65
C LYS A 56 -7.91 15.76 50.82
N SER A 57 -7.83 16.88 51.52
CA SER A 57 -7.29 18.18 51.14
C SER A 57 -5.90 18.14 50.52
N LEU A 58 -5.75 18.71 49.33
CA LEU A 58 -4.52 19.35 48.86
C LEU A 58 -4.87 20.77 48.39
N LYS A 59 -4.17 21.74 48.96
CA LYS A 59 -4.42 23.18 48.89
C LYS A 59 -4.23 23.72 47.47
N THR A 60 -5.26 24.34 46.91
CA THR A 60 -5.16 25.19 45.72
C THR A 60 -4.99 26.65 46.13
N SER A 61 -3.87 27.27 45.73
CA SER A 61 -3.67 28.71 45.81
C SER A 61 -4.55 29.41 44.77
N SER A 62 -5.43 30.30 45.22
CA SER A 62 -6.21 31.19 44.36
C SER A 62 -5.27 32.14 43.60
N LYS A 63 -5.20 31.99 42.28
CA LYS A 63 -4.84 33.08 41.37
C LYS A 63 -5.97 33.29 40.39
N THR A 64 -6.55 34.48 40.47
CA THR A 64 -7.54 35.05 39.55
C THR A 64 -7.08 34.88 38.10
N LEU A 65 -7.88 34.17 37.30
CA LEU A 65 -7.71 34.09 35.85
C LEU A 65 -8.03 35.47 35.25
N ILE A 66 -6.98 36.21 34.91
CA ILE A 66 -7.08 37.36 34.00
C ILE A 66 -7.28 36.77 32.61
N ILE A 67 -8.45 36.98 32.02
CA ILE A 67 -8.70 36.71 30.60
C ILE A 67 -7.94 37.79 29.81
N PRO A 68 -6.94 37.45 28.98
CA PRO A 68 -6.28 38.45 28.16
C PRO A 68 -7.28 38.94 27.10
N SER A 69 -7.47 40.26 27.03
CA SER A 69 -8.05 40.93 25.88
C SER A 69 -7.34 40.46 24.62
N ALA A 70 -8.11 40.15 23.56
CA ALA A 70 -7.61 39.71 22.27
C ALA A 70 -6.56 40.69 21.74
N ALA A 71 -5.29 40.39 22.00
CA ALA A 71 -4.17 40.98 21.31
C ALA A 71 -4.26 40.46 19.87
N SER A 72 -4.19 41.40 18.92
CA SER A 72 -3.88 41.14 17.53
C SER A 72 -2.61 40.28 17.44
N GLY A 73 -2.80 38.97 17.39
CA GLY A 73 -1.72 38.00 17.26
C GLY A 73 -1.12 38.14 15.89
N ASP A 74 0.17 38.48 15.87
CA ASP A 74 1.00 38.42 14.69
C ASP A 74 1.10 36.94 14.25
N PHE A 75 0.43 36.59 13.15
CA PHE A 75 0.44 35.25 12.53
C PHE A 75 1.78 34.93 11.82
N SER A 76 2.88 35.61 12.19
CA SER A 76 4.10 35.68 11.38
C SER A 76 5.21 34.69 11.71
N SER A 77 5.02 33.76 12.66
CA SER A 77 6.03 32.71 12.89
C SER A 77 5.51 31.34 12.45
N PRO A 78 5.76 30.92 11.19
CA PRO A 78 5.62 29.50 10.85
C PRO A 78 6.55 28.70 11.76
N SER A 79 6.09 27.55 12.24
CA SER A 79 6.95 26.50 12.78
C SER A 79 8.15 26.31 11.85
N PRO A 80 9.38 26.13 12.36
CA PRO A 80 10.56 26.02 11.50
C PRO A 80 10.35 24.89 10.51
N ARG A 81 10.27 25.24 9.22
CA ARG A 81 10.17 24.29 8.11
C ARG A 81 11.41 23.38 8.19
N PRO A 82 11.28 22.04 8.08
CA PRO A 82 12.44 21.16 8.01
C PRO A 82 13.36 21.62 6.85
N PRO A 83 14.69 21.48 7.00
CA PRO A 83 15.62 21.92 5.97
C PRO A 83 15.31 21.21 4.64
N SER A 84 15.33 21.96 3.53
CA SER A 84 15.10 21.40 2.20
C SER A 84 16.21 20.42 1.83
N LEU A 85 15.91 19.47 0.93
CA LEU A 85 16.92 18.54 0.40
C LEU A 85 18.16 19.28 -0.12
N LYS A 86 17.96 20.38 -0.85
CA LYS A 86 19.06 21.25 -1.33
C LYS A 86 19.91 21.81 -0.20
N SER A 87 19.28 22.30 0.87
CA SER A 87 20.00 22.84 2.03
C SER A 87 20.85 21.76 2.71
N ARG A 88 20.29 20.55 2.88
CA ARG A 88 21.00 19.40 3.45
C ARG A 88 22.19 18.97 2.60
N LEU A 89 22.03 18.88 1.28
CA LEU A 89 23.12 18.58 0.35
C LEU A 89 24.23 19.64 0.41
N ASN A 90 23.88 20.92 0.46
CA ASN A 90 24.85 22.01 0.61
C ASN A 90 25.63 21.96 1.93
N ASN A 91 25.05 21.36 2.97
CA ASN A 91 25.74 21.10 4.25
C ASN A 91 26.63 19.85 4.20
N GLY A 92 26.72 19.16 3.05
CA GLY A 92 27.53 17.96 2.86
C GLY A 92 26.90 16.70 3.44
N GLU A 93 25.59 16.69 3.70
CA GLU A 93 24.88 15.49 4.15
C GLU A 93 24.79 14.45 3.01
N ALA A 94 24.96 13.18 3.36
CA ALA A 94 24.60 12.05 2.50
C ALA A 94 23.20 11.56 2.89
N LEU A 95 22.27 11.60 1.94
CA LEU A 95 20.84 11.35 2.13
C LEU A 95 20.47 9.95 1.64
N TYR A 96 19.62 9.26 2.37
CA TYR A 96 19.13 7.93 2.02
C TYR A 96 17.63 7.91 1.76
N GLY A 97 17.22 7.31 0.64
CA GLY A 97 15.82 7.32 0.21
C GLY A 97 15.28 5.99 -0.28
N LEU A 98 13.95 5.95 -0.41
CA LEU A 98 13.15 4.83 -0.87
C LEU A 98 12.47 5.18 -2.19
N PHE A 99 12.40 4.25 -3.14
CA PHE A 99 11.47 4.32 -4.26
C PHE A 99 10.12 3.69 -3.88
N LEU A 100 9.02 4.44 -4.06
CA LEU A 100 7.66 4.02 -3.78
C LEU A 100 6.92 3.77 -5.11
N CYS A 101 6.84 2.51 -5.53
CA CYS A 101 6.16 2.09 -6.75
C CYS A 101 4.72 1.62 -6.46
N SER A 102 4.37 1.35 -5.20
CA SER A 102 3.03 0.92 -4.80
C SER A 102 2.01 2.06 -4.68
N PHE A 103 2.45 3.32 -4.72
CA PHE A 103 1.60 4.51 -4.50
C PHE A 103 0.62 4.39 -3.31
N SER A 104 0.97 3.60 -2.30
CA SER A 104 0.17 3.46 -1.10
C SER A 104 0.49 4.62 -0.15
N PRO A 105 -0.48 5.49 0.20
CA PRO A 105 -0.25 6.54 1.17
C PRO A 105 0.13 5.97 2.55
N THR A 106 -0.38 4.79 2.91
CA THR A 106 0.01 4.07 4.14
C THR A 106 1.48 3.67 4.11
N LEU A 107 1.97 3.07 3.01
CA LEU A 107 3.38 2.70 2.91
C LEU A 107 4.28 3.95 2.82
N ALA A 108 3.80 5.04 2.22
CA ALA A 108 4.50 6.32 2.20
C ALA A 108 4.65 6.92 3.61
N GLU A 109 3.60 6.88 4.43
CA GLU A 109 3.65 7.31 5.84
C GLU A 109 4.61 6.43 6.65
N ILE A 110 4.53 5.09 6.50
CA ILE A 110 5.44 4.17 7.17
C ILE A 110 6.89 4.42 6.76
N ALA A 111 7.17 4.68 5.47
CA ALA A 111 8.50 5.03 5.01
C ALA A 111 9.01 6.31 5.68
N GLY A 112 8.17 7.34 5.79
CA GLY A 112 8.51 8.57 6.49
C GLY A 112 8.83 8.34 7.98
N LEU A 113 8.02 7.54 8.67
CA LEU A 113 8.24 7.15 10.07
C LEU A 113 9.47 6.25 10.28
N SER A 114 9.85 5.46 9.25
CA SER A 114 11.04 4.60 9.28
C SER A 114 12.34 5.41 9.22
N GLY A 115 12.27 6.69 8.84
CA GLY A 115 13.39 7.62 8.89
C GLY A 115 14.19 7.75 7.59
N TYR A 116 13.62 7.39 6.44
CA TYR A 116 14.18 7.78 5.14
C TYR A 116 14.27 9.30 5.04
N ASP A 117 15.36 9.81 4.44
CA ASP A 117 15.60 11.24 4.23
C ASP A 117 14.76 11.82 3.09
N PHE A 118 14.35 10.97 2.14
CA PHE A 118 13.43 11.30 1.07
C PHE A 118 12.73 10.06 0.54
N VAL A 119 11.60 10.24 -0.14
CA VAL A 119 10.90 9.18 -0.87
C VAL A 119 10.68 9.62 -2.32
N VAL A 120 11.06 8.77 -3.27
CA VAL A 120 10.80 8.97 -4.70
C VAL A 120 9.48 8.29 -5.04
N LEU A 121 8.45 9.07 -5.40
CA LEU A 121 7.23 8.53 -5.98
C LEU A 121 7.46 8.32 -7.48
N ASP A 122 7.45 7.06 -7.87
CA ASP A 122 7.91 6.65 -9.19
C ASP A 122 6.76 6.54 -10.19
N MET A 123 6.50 7.61 -10.95
CA MET A 123 5.46 7.62 -11.98
C MET A 123 5.94 7.05 -13.33
N GLU A 124 7.19 6.56 -13.43
CA GLU A 124 7.74 5.98 -14.66
C GLU A 124 7.56 4.47 -14.69
N HIS A 125 7.87 3.77 -13.59
CA HIS A 125 7.71 2.32 -13.50
C HIS A 125 6.71 1.86 -12.44
N GLY A 126 6.30 2.72 -11.51
CA GLY A 126 5.14 2.47 -10.68
C GLY A 126 3.84 2.73 -11.46
N TYR A 127 2.72 2.21 -10.96
CA TYR A 127 1.44 2.29 -11.68
C TYR A 127 0.72 3.65 -11.56
N GLY A 128 1.10 4.46 -10.58
CA GLY A 128 0.39 5.67 -10.20
C GLY A 128 0.74 6.89 -11.07
N GLY A 129 -0.17 7.84 -11.11
CA GLY A 129 0.03 9.13 -11.77
C GLY A 129 -0.12 10.30 -10.81
N ILE A 130 -0.48 11.46 -11.35
CA ILE A 130 -0.63 12.72 -10.59
C ILE A 130 -1.67 12.59 -9.45
N SER A 131 -2.75 11.82 -9.68
CA SER A 131 -3.81 11.64 -8.68
C SER A 131 -3.31 10.83 -7.49
N GLU A 132 -2.67 9.68 -7.74
CA GLU A 132 -2.17 8.78 -6.71
C GLU A 132 -0.97 9.40 -5.97
N ALA A 133 -0.12 10.14 -6.68
CA ALA A 133 1.00 10.86 -6.08
C ALA A 133 0.54 11.90 -5.05
N LEU A 134 -0.62 12.54 -5.23
CA LEU A 134 -1.13 13.58 -4.32
C LEU A 134 -1.38 13.03 -2.92
N ASP A 135 -1.94 11.82 -2.79
CA ASP A 135 -2.24 11.25 -1.48
C ASP A 135 -0.96 10.77 -0.77
N CYS A 136 0.00 10.22 -1.51
CA CYS A 136 1.33 9.93 -0.98
C CYS A 136 2.06 11.20 -0.51
N LEU A 137 1.96 12.31 -1.27
CA LEU A 137 2.53 13.60 -0.88
C LEU A 137 1.91 14.18 0.39
N ARG A 138 0.63 13.89 0.66
CA ARG A 138 -0.05 14.28 1.91
C ARG A 138 0.44 13.44 3.08
N ALA A 139 0.57 12.12 2.88
CA ALA A 139 1.11 11.20 3.89
C ALA A 139 2.54 11.60 4.30
N LEU A 140 3.43 11.79 3.32
CA LEU A 140 4.82 12.20 3.56
C LEU A 140 4.94 13.59 4.19
N ALA A 141 4.02 14.51 3.86
CA ALA A 141 3.97 15.81 4.54
C ALA A 141 3.60 15.67 6.03
N GLY A 142 2.78 14.67 6.40
CA GLY A 142 2.44 14.36 7.78
C GLY A 142 3.65 13.88 8.61
N THR A 143 4.62 13.23 7.97
CA THR A 143 5.86 12.75 8.60
C THR A 143 7.05 13.70 8.41
N LEU A 144 6.83 14.86 7.78
CA LEU A 144 7.86 15.83 7.41
C LEU A 144 8.96 15.25 6.49
N THR A 145 8.64 14.21 5.72
CA THR A 145 9.58 13.53 4.83
C THR A 145 9.51 14.16 3.43
N PRO A 146 10.63 14.68 2.89
CA PRO A 146 10.69 15.19 1.52
C PRO A 146 10.29 14.15 0.48
N ALA A 147 9.47 14.56 -0.49
CA ALA A 147 9.09 13.74 -1.63
C ALA A 147 9.73 14.24 -2.92
N ILE A 148 10.11 13.31 -3.78
CA ILE A 148 10.61 13.54 -5.14
C ILE A 148 9.65 12.85 -6.11
N LEU A 149 9.23 13.53 -7.17
CA LEU A 149 8.43 12.88 -8.24
C LEU A 149 9.35 12.53 -9.41
N ARG A 150 9.48 11.24 -9.73
CA ARG A 150 10.06 10.80 -11.00
C ARG A 150 9.00 10.87 -12.09
N LEU A 151 9.28 11.61 -13.15
CA LEU A 151 8.33 11.82 -14.25
C LEU A 151 8.31 10.61 -15.20
N PRO A 152 7.19 10.33 -15.91
CA PRO A 152 7.13 9.26 -16.89
C PRO A 152 7.99 9.52 -18.14
N GLU A 153 8.25 10.80 -18.45
CA GLU A 153 9.11 11.25 -19.53
C GLU A 153 9.57 12.69 -19.26
N THR A 154 10.61 13.14 -19.96
CA THR A 154 11.06 14.53 -19.92
C THR A 154 10.18 15.44 -20.78
N SER A 155 9.05 15.89 -20.21
CA SER A 155 8.16 16.84 -20.89
C SER A 155 7.58 17.93 -19.98
N ALA A 156 7.35 19.11 -20.58
CA ALA A 156 6.79 20.27 -19.87
C ALA A 156 5.38 20.01 -19.30
N ALA A 157 4.62 19.11 -19.94
CA ALA A 157 3.26 18.77 -19.51
C ALA A 157 3.27 18.00 -18.18
N TRP A 158 4.12 16.98 -18.07
CA TRP A 158 4.30 16.22 -16.84
C TRP A 158 4.94 17.06 -15.74
N ALA A 159 6.02 17.78 -16.07
CA ALA A 159 6.71 18.64 -15.11
C ALA A 159 5.77 19.65 -14.47
N LYS A 160 4.97 20.37 -15.26
CA LYS A 160 4.01 21.35 -14.73
C LYS A 160 3.00 20.72 -13.77
N LYS A 161 2.36 19.60 -14.16
CA LYS A 161 1.37 18.93 -13.30
C LYS A 161 1.99 18.41 -12.01
N ALA A 162 3.17 17.79 -12.10
CA ALA A 162 3.90 17.25 -10.96
C ALA A 162 4.32 18.36 -9.98
N LEU A 163 4.90 19.45 -10.49
CA LEU A 163 5.34 20.58 -9.67
C LEU A 163 4.17 21.31 -8.99
N ASP A 164 2.98 21.31 -9.59
CA ASP A 164 1.80 21.93 -8.98
C ASP A 164 1.27 21.15 -7.77
N LEU A 165 1.63 19.87 -7.63
CA LEU A 165 1.39 19.11 -6.40
C LEU A 165 2.31 19.56 -5.25
N GLY A 166 3.47 20.16 -5.54
CA GLY A 166 4.43 20.65 -4.54
C GLY A 166 5.36 19.59 -3.95
N PRO A 167 6.07 18.77 -4.75
CA PRO A 167 7.18 17.97 -4.23
C PRO A 167 8.39 18.84 -3.88
N GLN A 168 9.31 18.32 -3.07
CA GLN A 168 10.61 19.00 -2.81
C GLN A 168 11.63 18.74 -3.92
N GLY A 169 11.45 17.68 -4.71
CA GLY A 169 12.27 17.40 -5.86
C GLY A 169 11.50 16.84 -7.05
N ILE A 170 12.12 16.93 -8.21
CA ILE A 170 11.63 16.36 -9.46
C ILE A 170 12.78 15.65 -10.17
N MET A 171 12.51 14.47 -10.70
CA MET A 171 13.48 13.64 -11.39
C MET A 171 13.02 13.41 -12.83
N PHE A 172 13.90 13.72 -13.77
CA PHE A 172 13.69 13.58 -15.21
C PHE A 172 14.45 12.35 -15.72
N PRO A 173 13.75 11.35 -16.29
CA PRO A 173 14.39 10.19 -16.88
C PRO A 173 15.00 10.50 -18.26
N MET A 174 15.89 9.63 -18.72
CA MET A 174 16.43 9.58 -20.08
C MET A 174 17.04 10.91 -20.54
N ILE A 175 17.90 11.53 -19.73
CA ILE A 175 18.60 12.77 -20.10
C ILE A 175 19.86 12.42 -20.90
N GLU A 176 19.79 12.60 -22.22
CA GLU A 176 20.83 12.17 -23.15
C GLU A 176 22.00 13.16 -23.33
N ASN A 177 21.79 14.44 -23.00
CA ASN A 177 22.76 15.51 -23.27
C ASN A 177 22.41 16.82 -22.54
N SER A 178 23.33 17.80 -22.61
CA SER A 178 23.17 19.12 -21.97
C SER A 178 21.97 19.94 -22.48
N LYS A 179 21.48 19.71 -23.71
CA LYS A 179 20.28 20.39 -24.23
C LYS A 179 19.02 19.85 -23.57
N ASP A 180 18.94 18.55 -23.33
CA ASP A 180 17.80 17.94 -22.65
C ASP A 180 17.78 18.31 -21.16
N ALA A 181 18.94 18.35 -20.50
CA ALA A 181 19.07 18.90 -19.15
C ALA A 181 18.61 20.37 -19.06
N LYS A 182 19.01 21.23 -20.01
CA LYS A 182 18.54 22.63 -20.07
C LYS A 182 17.02 22.71 -20.25
N LYS A 183 16.41 21.83 -21.03
CA LYS A 183 14.95 21.76 -21.15
C LYS A 183 14.31 21.37 -19.82
N ALA A 184 14.81 20.32 -19.16
CA ALA A 184 14.32 19.86 -17.86
C ALA A 184 14.33 21.01 -16.83
N VAL A 185 15.45 21.73 -16.70
CA VAL A 185 15.56 22.93 -15.85
C VAL A 185 14.54 24.00 -16.25
N SER A 186 14.40 24.28 -17.55
CA SER A 186 13.45 25.27 -18.04
C SER A 186 11.99 24.93 -17.72
N TYR A 187 11.63 23.63 -17.64
CA TYR A 187 10.28 23.19 -17.29
C TYR A 187 9.94 23.43 -15.81
N CYS A 188 10.96 23.57 -14.97
CA CYS A 188 10.82 23.81 -13.53
C CYS A 188 10.71 25.29 -13.15
N ARG A 189 11.26 26.19 -13.97
CA ARG A 189 11.35 27.63 -13.69
C ARG A 189 10.22 28.43 -14.35
N TYR A 190 9.71 29.44 -13.64
CA TYR A 190 8.78 30.41 -14.23
C TYR A 190 9.50 31.37 -15.19
N PRO A 191 8.79 32.01 -16.14
CA PRO A 191 9.36 33.08 -16.94
C PRO A 191 9.89 34.23 -16.06
N PRO A 192 11.02 34.88 -16.44
CA PRO A 192 11.76 34.70 -17.71
C PRO A 192 12.80 33.56 -17.70
N ASN A 193 13.06 32.94 -16.55
CA ASN A 193 14.13 31.94 -16.39
C ASN A 193 13.77 30.55 -16.92
N GLY A 194 12.51 30.33 -17.28
CA GLY A 194 12.00 29.08 -17.84
C GLY A 194 10.63 29.23 -18.49
N VAL A 195 9.95 28.10 -18.66
CA VAL A 195 8.69 27.96 -19.40
C VAL A 195 7.56 27.35 -18.56
N ARG A 196 7.72 27.24 -17.23
CA ARG A 196 6.65 26.74 -16.34
C ARG A 196 5.42 27.63 -16.43
N GLY A 197 4.25 27.02 -16.65
CA GLY A 197 2.97 27.74 -16.67
C GLY A 197 2.60 28.29 -15.29
N ALA A 198 2.17 29.55 -15.23
CA ALA A 198 1.85 30.22 -13.97
C ALA A 198 0.42 29.90 -13.49
N ALA A 199 0.31 29.00 -12.50
CA ALA A 199 -0.91 28.73 -11.74
C ALA A 199 -0.71 28.86 -10.22
N HIS A 200 0.40 29.48 -9.78
CA HIS A 200 0.77 29.60 -8.37
C HIS A 200 -0.30 30.18 -7.41
N PRO A 201 -1.31 30.97 -7.82
CA PRO A 201 -2.35 31.40 -6.87
C PRO A 201 -3.35 30.31 -6.45
N ILE A 202 -3.39 29.14 -7.12
CA ILE A 202 -4.47 28.14 -6.94
C ILE A 202 -3.97 26.69 -6.78
N ILE A 203 -2.67 26.45 -6.75
CA ILE A 203 -2.07 25.10 -6.72
C ILE A 203 -1.62 24.71 -5.30
N ARG A 204 -1.46 23.40 -5.04
CA ARG A 204 -1.02 22.90 -3.72
C ARG A 204 0.38 23.39 -3.36
N ALA A 205 1.29 23.47 -4.34
CA ALA A 205 2.69 23.86 -4.12
C ALA A 205 2.88 25.21 -3.41
N SER A 206 1.93 26.14 -3.55
CA SER A 206 1.94 27.47 -2.94
C SER A 206 0.97 27.60 -1.76
N GLY A 207 0.51 26.47 -1.21
CA GLY A 207 -0.56 26.46 -0.22
C GLY A 207 -1.85 27.07 -0.75
N TYR A 208 -2.20 26.83 -2.03
CA TYR A 208 -3.35 27.42 -2.70
C TYR A 208 -3.34 28.96 -2.70
N GLY A 209 -2.14 29.54 -2.87
CA GLY A 209 -1.92 30.99 -2.89
C GLY A 209 -1.76 31.64 -1.50
N ILE A 210 -1.81 30.86 -0.41
CA ILE A 210 -1.59 31.37 0.94
C ILE A 210 -0.11 31.69 1.18
N GLU A 211 0.81 30.93 0.58
CA GLU A 211 2.26 31.17 0.73
C GLU A 211 2.73 32.33 -0.15
N SER A 212 2.68 33.55 0.40
CA SER A 212 3.07 34.79 -0.30
C SER A 212 4.53 34.81 -0.78
N GLY A 213 5.41 34.04 -0.13
CA GLY A 213 6.82 33.91 -0.48
C GLY A 213 7.14 32.83 -1.52
N TYR A 214 6.17 32.04 -1.97
CA TYR A 214 6.41 30.86 -2.82
C TYR A 214 7.25 31.18 -4.08
N LEU A 215 6.89 32.24 -4.82
CA LEU A 215 7.63 32.61 -6.04
C LEU A 215 9.08 33.04 -5.78
N ASN A 216 9.39 33.50 -4.56
CA ASN A 216 10.72 33.95 -4.18
C ASN A 216 11.63 32.79 -3.78
N SER A 217 11.07 31.66 -3.32
CA SER A 217 11.85 30.54 -2.77
C SER A 217 11.84 29.30 -3.66
N VAL A 218 10.81 29.08 -4.48
CA VAL A 218 10.65 27.83 -5.25
C VAL A 218 11.85 27.48 -6.14
N GLU A 219 12.49 28.47 -6.78
CA GLU A 219 13.65 28.24 -7.65
C GLU A 219 14.90 27.83 -6.86
N GLU A 220 15.08 28.38 -5.66
CA GLU A 220 16.20 28.04 -4.76
C GLU A 220 15.93 26.73 -4.01
N ASP A 221 14.68 26.40 -3.69
CA ASP A 221 14.31 25.25 -2.86
C ASP A 221 14.10 23.95 -3.64
N LEU A 222 13.61 24.01 -4.89
CA LEU A 222 13.25 22.83 -5.67
C LEU A 222 14.48 22.07 -6.17
N LEU A 223 14.62 20.80 -5.78
CA LEU A 223 15.67 19.90 -6.28
C LEU A 223 15.35 19.38 -7.69
N ILE A 224 16.25 19.58 -8.66
CA ILE A 224 16.11 19.09 -10.04
C ILE A 224 17.15 17.98 -10.29
N MET A 225 16.67 16.77 -10.54
CA MET A 225 17.50 15.60 -10.81
C MET A 225 17.39 15.19 -12.29
N CYS A 226 18.53 14.89 -12.92
CA CYS A 226 18.61 14.35 -14.28
C CYS A 226 19.15 12.92 -14.23
N GLN A 227 18.43 11.96 -14.80
CA GLN A 227 18.86 10.57 -14.86
C GLN A 227 19.75 10.35 -16.08
N VAL A 228 20.95 9.81 -15.83
CA VAL A 228 21.93 9.41 -16.86
C VAL A 228 22.00 7.89 -16.85
N GLU A 229 21.53 7.30 -17.93
CA GLU A 229 21.20 5.86 -17.96
C GLU A 229 21.31 5.22 -19.35
N SER A 230 21.94 5.91 -20.30
CA SER A 230 22.34 5.34 -21.58
C SER A 230 23.86 5.45 -21.74
N GLU A 231 24.45 4.63 -22.62
CA GLU A 231 25.88 4.72 -22.94
C GLU A 231 26.24 6.11 -23.51
N ASP A 232 25.39 6.63 -24.41
CA ASP A 232 25.55 7.95 -25.01
C ASP A 232 25.46 9.11 -24.01
N ALA A 233 24.60 8.99 -22.99
CA ALA A 233 24.48 9.95 -21.91
C ALA A 233 25.66 9.85 -20.94
N ALA A 234 26.13 8.63 -20.67
CA ALA A 234 27.28 8.37 -19.81
C ALA A 234 28.54 9.10 -20.28
N GLU A 235 28.81 9.07 -21.60
CA GLU A 235 29.94 9.79 -22.18
C GLU A 235 29.86 11.32 -22.02
N LYS A 236 28.65 11.85 -21.85
CA LYS A 236 28.36 13.28 -21.73
C LYS A 236 28.03 13.71 -20.30
N ALA A 237 28.21 12.84 -19.30
CA ALA A 237 27.80 13.08 -17.92
C ALA A 237 28.37 14.37 -17.34
N ALA A 238 29.64 14.70 -17.62
CA ALA A 238 30.26 15.96 -17.18
C ALA A 238 29.55 17.20 -17.77
N GLU A 239 29.14 17.15 -19.04
CA GLU A 239 28.44 18.27 -19.69
C GLU A 239 27.02 18.45 -19.15
N ILE A 240 26.35 17.34 -18.84
CA ILE A 240 25.02 17.32 -18.23
C ILE A 240 25.10 17.89 -16.81
N ALA A 241 26.07 17.43 -16.01
CA ALA A 241 26.30 17.89 -14.64
C ALA A 241 26.69 19.38 -14.55
N ALA A 242 27.31 19.93 -15.60
CA ALA A 242 27.69 21.34 -15.67
C ALA A 242 26.54 22.29 -16.05
N VAL A 243 25.34 21.77 -16.39
CA VAL A 243 24.19 22.62 -16.73
C VAL A 243 23.69 23.36 -15.49
N GLU A 244 23.64 24.69 -15.57
CA GLU A 244 23.09 25.53 -14.51
C GLU A 244 21.65 25.13 -14.16
N GLY A 245 21.42 24.85 -12.88
CA GLY A 245 20.12 24.44 -12.35
C GLY A 245 19.90 22.92 -12.29
N VAL A 246 20.83 22.11 -12.81
CA VAL A 246 20.86 20.66 -12.50
C VAL A 246 21.50 20.49 -11.14
N ASP A 247 20.76 19.92 -10.19
CA ASP A 247 21.22 19.77 -8.81
C ASP A 247 21.79 18.38 -8.54
N CYS A 248 21.22 17.34 -9.16
CA CYS A 248 21.72 15.97 -9.04
C CYS A 248 21.78 15.24 -10.39
N ILE A 249 22.83 14.44 -10.58
CA ILE A 249 22.87 13.39 -11.60
C ILE A 249 22.52 12.07 -10.94
N GLN A 250 21.37 11.51 -11.32
CA GLN A 250 20.93 10.19 -10.90
C GLN A 250 21.50 9.14 -11.87
N MET A 251 22.28 8.19 -11.34
CA MET A 251 22.70 7.02 -12.10
C MET A 251 21.54 6.01 -12.21
N GLY A 252 21.26 5.50 -13.41
CA GLY A 252 20.35 4.38 -13.67
C GLY A 252 21.10 3.11 -14.09
N PRO A 253 21.57 2.24 -13.16
CA PRO A 253 22.45 1.13 -13.51
C PRO A 253 21.81 0.07 -14.41
N LEU A 254 20.51 -0.20 -14.23
CA LEU A 254 19.78 -1.20 -15.00
C LEU A 254 19.63 -0.77 -16.46
N ASP A 255 19.14 0.44 -16.69
CA ASP A 255 18.99 0.97 -18.04
C ASP A 255 20.35 1.23 -18.73
N LEU A 256 21.37 1.65 -17.98
CA LEU A 256 22.73 1.78 -18.51
C LEU A 256 23.27 0.43 -18.99
N SER A 257 23.10 -0.61 -18.18
CA SER A 257 23.51 -1.97 -18.55
C SER A 257 22.79 -2.44 -19.81
N ALA A 258 21.48 -2.19 -19.91
CA ALA A 258 20.69 -2.51 -21.09
C ALA A 258 21.17 -1.74 -22.33
N SER A 259 21.42 -0.43 -22.21
CA SER A 259 21.91 0.42 -23.31
C SER A 259 23.28 -0.02 -23.82
N MET A 260 24.14 -0.56 -22.96
CA MET A 260 25.46 -1.08 -23.32
C MET A 260 25.43 -2.52 -23.86
N GLY A 261 24.24 -3.13 -23.97
CA GLY A 261 24.05 -4.50 -24.45
C GLY A 261 24.17 -5.59 -23.38
N TYR A 262 24.20 -5.24 -22.10
CA TYR A 262 24.27 -6.15 -20.95
C TYR A 262 22.96 -6.13 -20.14
N LEU A 263 21.85 -6.44 -20.80
CA LEU A 263 20.52 -6.44 -20.17
C LEU A 263 20.51 -7.34 -18.92
N TRP A 264 20.04 -6.81 -17.79
CA TRP A 264 20.03 -7.44 -16.46
C TRP A 264 21.40 -7.69 -15.81
N ASP A 265 22.51 -7.22 -16.40
CA ASP A 265 23.86 -7.37 -15.83
C ASP A 265 24.55 -6.01 -15.58
N PRO A 266 24.08 -5.23 -14.59
CA PRO A 266 24.77 -4.02 -14.13
C PRO A 266 26.10 -4.33 -13.42
N GLY A 267 26.32 -5.60 -13.03
CA GLY A 267 27.57 -6.07 -12.45
C GLY A 267 28.68 -6.28 -13.48
N ASN A 268 28.35 -6.24 -14.77
CA ASN A 268 29.30 -6.43 -15.86
C ASN A 268 30.50 -5.49 -15.72
N LYS A 269 31.71 -6.02 -15.91
CA LYS A 269 32.95 -5.24 -15.77
C LYS A 269 32.93 -3.94 -16.57
N LYS A 270 32.45 -3.95 -17.82
CA LYS A 270 32.40 -2.76 -18.68
C LYS A 270 31.37 -1.74 -18.19
N VAL A 271 30.21 -2.20 -17.73
CA VAL A 271 29.18 -1.33 -17.15
C VAL A 271 29.73 -0.68 -15.87
N ARG A 272 30.41 -1.43 -15.01
CA ARG A 272 31.05 -0.89 -13.80
C ARG A 272 32.15 0.12 -14.12
N GLU A 273 32.98 -0.13 -15.12
CA GLU A 273 33.99 0.84 -15.58
C GLU A 273 33.33 2.13 -16.10
N MET A 274 32.22 2.03 -16.83
CA MET A 274 31.46 3.19 -17.27
C MET A 274 30.85 3.96 -16.09
N MET A 275 30.22 3.27 -15.13
CA MET A 275 29.71 3.89 -13.91
C MET A 275 30.82 4.62 -13.13
N ARG A 276 32.00 4.02 -13.00
CA ARG A 276 33.18 4.64 -12.34
C ARG A 276 33.65 5.90 -13.05
N ARG A 277 33.54 5.93 -14.38
CA ARG A 277 33.84 7.13 -15.17
C ARG A 277 32.81 8.23 -14.90
N ILE A 278 31.51 7.91 -14.95
CA ILE A 278 30.43 8.85 -14.62
C ILE A 278 30.62 9.43 -13.21
N GLU A 279 30.90 8.58 -12.21
CA GLU A 279 31.17 9.01 -10.84
C GLU A 279 32.27 10.08 -10.79
N LYS A 280 33.41 9.82 -11.43
CA LYS A 280 34.54 10.74 -11.49
C LYS A 280 34.19 12.03 -12.21
N ASP A 281 33.46 11.95 -13.31
CA ASP A 281 33.08 13.09 -14.14
C ASP A 281 32.10 14.02 -13.39
N VAL A 282 31.09 13.45 -12.71
CA VAL A 282 30.12 14.21 -11.91
C VAL A 282 30.79 14.80 -10.66
N ILE A 283 31.54 14.00 -9.90
CA ILE A 283 32.24 14.48 -8.69
C ILE A 283 33.28 15.55 -9.06
N GLY A 284 34.00 15.36 -10.17
CA GLY A 284 34.97 16.32 -10.67
C GLY A 284 34.36 17.64 -11.14
N SER A 285 33.08 17.64 -11.52
CA SER A 285 32.34 18.86 -11.86
C SER A 285 31.99 19.72 -10.65
N LEU A 286 32.00 19.16 -9.43
CA LEU A 286 31.60 19.81 -8.19
C LEU A 286 32.73 20.70 -7.63
N ASP A 287 32.71 22.00 -7.92
CA ASP A 287 33.63 22.99 -7.34
C ASP A 287 33.22 23.32 -5.88
N LYS A 288 34.10 23.03 -4.92
CA LYS A 288 33.91 23.28 -3.47
C LYS A 288 34.36 24.69 -3.03
N GLY A 289 34.20 25.69 -3.89
CA GLY A 289 34.47 27.09 -3.55
C GLY A 289 33.62 27.61 -2.38
N LYS A 290 34.10 28.63 -1.67
CA LYS A 290 33.52 29.13 -0.40
C LYS A 290 32.09 29.69 -0.46
N ASN A 291 31.44 29.76 -1.63
CA ASN A 291 30.07 30.26 -1.79
C ASN A 291 29.36 29.50 -2.94
N LYS A 292 28.50 28.51 -2.57
CA LYS A 292 27.73 27.57 -3.42
C LYS A 292 28.58 26.59 -4.25
N ALA A 293 28.26 25.29 -4.15
CA ALA A 293 28.82 24.28 -5.05
C ALA A 293 28.44 24.63 -6.49
N LYS A 294 29.42 24.78 -7.38
CA LYS A 294 29.14 24.82 -8.82
C LYS A 294 29.27 23.39 -9.34
N GLY A 295 28.17 22.80 -9.81
CA GLY A 295 28.11 21.41 -10.30
C GLY A 295 27.03 20.60 -9.60
N ALA A 296 26.63 19.48 -10.22
CA ALA A 296 25.59 18.60 -9.70
C ALA A 296 26.14 17.58 -8.69
N TYR A 297 25.36 17.27 -7.66
CA TYR A 297 25.62 16.18 -6.74
C TYR A 297 25.41 14.82 -7.42
N LEU A 298 26.19 13.82 -7.00
CA LEU A 298 26.03 12.46 -7.48
C LEU A 298 24.95 11.73 -6.69
N ALA A 299 23.99 11.14 -7.41
CA ALA A 299 22.90 10.32 -6.87
C ALA A 299 22.86 8.95 -7.57
N GLY A 300 22.34 7.93 -6.89
CA GLY A 300 22.35 6.57 -7.44
C GLY A 300 21.49 5.56 -6.71
N PHE A 301 21.34 4.41 -7.35
CA PHE A 301 20.57 3.28 -6.84
C PHE A 301 21.51 2.18 -6.34
N ALA A 302 21.26 1.64 -5.15
CA ALA A 302 22.07 0.54 -4.62
C ALA A 302 21.76 -0.77 -5.35
N MET A 303 22.80 -1.56 -5.59
CA MET A 303 22.72 -2.82 -6.32
C MET A 303 23.29 -3.95 -5.46
N PRO A 304 22.97 -5.23 -5.75
CA PRO A 304 23.50 -6.35 -4.96
C PRO A 304 25.04 -6.37 -4.82
N HIS A 305 25.75 -5.82 -5.79
CA HIS A 305 27.22 -5.76 -5.80
C HIS A 305 27.80 -4.40 -5.34
N ASP A 306 26.95 -3.41 -5.11
CA ASP A 306 27.30 -2.03 -4.78
C ASP A 306 26.31 -1.53 -3.71
N SER A 307 26.64 -1.79 -2.44
CA SER A 307 25.76 -1.48 -1.30
C SER A 307 25.56 0.03 -1.12
N PRO A 308 24.50 0.47 -0.41
CA PRO A 308 24.31 1.88 -0.08
C PRO A 308 25.52 2.54 0.58
N GLU A 309 26.21 1.82 1.46
CA GLU A 309 27.41 2.26 2.18
C GLU A 309 28.59 2.45 1.22
N GLN A 310 28.76 1.52 0.29
CA GLN A 310 29.79 1.60 -0.74
C GLN A 310 29.53 2.76 -1.70
N LEU A 311 28.26 3.08 -2.01
CA LEU A 311 27.91 4.27 -2.78
C LEU A 311 28.26 5.54 -1.98
N LYS A 312 27.85 5.63 -0.72
CA LYS A 312 28.18 6.76 0.17
C LYS A 312 29.70 6.98 0.26
N ALA A 313 30.48 5.92 0.48
CA ALA A 313 31.95 5.98 0.55
C ALA A 313 32.60 6.46 -0.75
N ARG A 314 31.95 6.25 -1.90
CA ARG A 314 32.39 6.73 -3.21
C ARG A 314 32.01 8.19 -3.52
N GLY A 315 31.27 8.86 -2.63
CA GLY A 315 30.89 10.26 -2.80
C GLY A 315 29.49 10.48 -3.38
N TYR A 316 28.62 9.46 -3.32
CA TYR A 316 27.19 9.66 -3.57
C TYR A 316 26.57 10.44 -2.41
N HIS A 317 25.87 11.52 -2.74
CA HIS A 317 25.21 12.40 -1.77
C HIS A 317 23.72 12.06 -1.61
N MET A 318 23.14 11.39 -2.59
CA MET A 318 21.79 10.82 -2.48
C MET A 318 21.83 9.36 -2.93
N VAL A 319 21.44 8.45 -2.05
CA VAL A 319 21.43 7.02 -2.33
C VAL A 319 20.01 6.51 -2.14
N SER A 320 19.48 5.84 -3.16
CA SER A 320 18.24 5.08 -3.05
C SER A 320 18.58 3.61 -2.93
N GLY A 321 18.33 2.99 -1.77
CA GLY A 321 18.73 1.60 -1.53
C GLY A 321 17.60 0.59 -1.54
N ALA A 322 16.36 1.06 -1.53
CA ALA A 322 15.18 0.19 -1.42
C ALA A 322 14.05 0.60 -2.37
N VAL A 323 13.25 -0.39 -2.77
CA VAL A 323 11.95 -0.21 -3.43
C VAL A 323 10.90 -0.86 -2.53
N ASP A 324 9.80 -0.16 -2.29
CA ASP A 324 8.75 -0.59 -1.35
C ASP A 324 8.17 -1.98 -1.67
N VAL A 325 7.83 -2.23 -2.94
CA VAL A 325 7.29 -3.52 -3.41
C VAL A 325 8.32 -4.65 -3.25
N ALA A 326 9.61 -4.36 -3.44
CA ALA A 326 10.67 -5.34 -3.30
C ALA A 326 10.97 -5.66 -1.83
N LEU A 327 10.91 -4.67 -0.94
CA LEU A 327 11.02 -4.86 0.50
C LEU A 327 9.88 -5.75 1.00
N PHE A 328 8.64 -5.41 0.65
CA PHE A 328 7.47 -6.19 1.05
C PHE A 328 7.54 -7.62 0.52
N ARG A 329 7.82 -7.80 -0.78
CA ARG A 329 7.98 -9.13 -1.40
C ARG A 329 9.00 -9.98 -0.64
N SER A 330 10.17 -9.43 -0.35
CA SER A 330 11.25 -10.18 0.29
C SER A 330 10.86 -10.59 1.71
N ALA A 331 10.23 -9.68 2.48
CA ALA A 331 9.73 -9.96 3.82
C ALA A 331 8.62 -11.02 3.82
N ALA A 332 7.66 -10.93 2.90
CA ALA A 332 6.56 -11.88 2.76
C ALA A 332 7.06 -13.29 2.36
N VAL A 333 7.97 -13.38 1.38
CA VAL A 333 8.56 -14.67 0.97
C VAL A 333 9.36 -15.30 2.11
N GLU A 334 10.11 -14.50 2.88
CA GLU A 334 10.86 -15.00 4.04
C GLU A 334 9.91 -15.51 5.14
N ASP A 335 8.82 -14.80 5.42
CA ASP A 335 7.80 -15.20 6.39
C ASP A 335 7.14 -16.55 6.02
N VAL A 336 6.70 -16.69 4.76
CA VAL A 336 6.13 -17.96 4.26
C VAL A 336 7.15 -19.10 4.32
N LYS A 337 8.40 -18.86 3.88
CA LYS A 337 9.47 -19.86 3.95
C LYS A 337 9.70 -20.36 5.37
N LYS A 338 9.78 -19.45 6.35
CA LYS A 338 9.92 -19.80 7.77
C LYS A 338 8.82 -20.73 8.26
N PHE A 339 7.57 -20.47 7.86
CA PHE A 339 6.45 -21.36 8.20
C PHE A 339 6.56 -22.72 7.50
N LYS A 340 6.83 -22.75 6.19
CA LYS A 340 6.82 -23.98 5.38
C LYS A 340 8.02 -24.90 5.62
N MET A 341 9.23 -24.36 5.82
CA MET A 341 10.44 -25.17 6.06
C MET A 341 10.45 -25.90 7.41
N SER A 342 9.57 -25.52 8.34
CA SER A 342 9.39 -26.25 9.60
C SER A 342 8.70 -27.63 9.45
N ASN A 343 8.37 -28.04 8.21
CA ASN A 343 7.76 -29.34 7.91
C ASN A 343 8.74 -30.52 7.86
N ASP A 344 10.05 -30.30 7.74
CA ASP A 344 11.03 -31.38 7.47
C ASP A 344 11.76 -31.93 8.70
N HIS A 345 11.23 -31.66 9.91
CA HIS A 345 11.68 -32.32 11.14
C HIS A 345 10.53 -33.11 11.75
N SER A 346 10.11 -34.16 11.06
CA SER A 346 9.57 -35.35 11.71
C SER A 346 10.75 -36.26 12.05
N ASP A 347 11.01 -36.40 13.34
CA ASP A 347 11.52 -37.59 14.02
C ASP A 347 12.49 -38.48 13.22
N ASP A 348 13.77 -38.15 13.26
CA ASP A 348 14.88 -39.12 13.22
C ASP A 348 16.01 -38.51 14.10
N GLU A 349 15.78 -38.47 15.42
CA GLU A 349 16.88 -38.62 16.36
C GLU A 349 17.18 -40.13 16.39
N ASP A 350 18.30 -40.53 15.78
CA ASP A 350 19.22 -41.58 16.28
C ASP A 350 20.36 -41.79 15.24
N ASP A 351 21.58 -41.54 15.71
CA ASP A 351 22.85 -42.22 15.41
C ASP A 351 23.21 -42.58 13.95
N ASP A 352 24.26 -41.95 13.42
CA ASP A 352 25.57 -42.62 13.26
C ASP A 352 26.58 -41.74 12.49
N ASP A 353 27.67 -41.44 13.20
CA ASP A 353 29.08 -41.44 12.81
C ASP A 353 29.62 -40.74 11.54
N ASP A 354 30.68 -39.98 11.82
CA ASP A 354 31.80 -39.58 10.98
C ASP A 354 32.06 -40.52 9.79
N ASP A 355 32.23 -39.95 8.59
CA ASP A 355 33.45 -40.18 7.82
C ASP A 355 33.69 -39.08 6.76
N ASP A 356 34.83 -38.44 6.96
CA ASP A 356 35.64 -37.66 6.04
C ASP A 356 36.03 -38.54 4.83
N ASP A 357 35.83 -38.04 3.61
CA ASP A 357 36.66 -38.43 2.47
C ASP A 357 36.56 -37.37 1.37
N GLY A 358 37.69 -36.72 1.10
CA GLY A 358 37.83 -35.65 0.11
C GLY A 358 38.14 -36.11 -1.32
N ILE A 359 38.44 -35.07 -2.12
CA ILE A 359 39.08 -35.05 -3.45
C ILE A 359 38.12 -35.49 -4.59
N THR A 360 37.92 -34.79 -5.72
CA THR A 360 38.82 -34.05 -6.63
C THR A 360 38.07 -33.02 -7.47
N ASP A 361 38.74 -31.90 -7.76
CA ASP A 361 38.50 -30.99 -8.87
C ASP A 361 38.47 -31.73 -10.23
N GLY A 362 37.60 -31.27 -11.12
CA GLY A 362 37.54 -31.66 -12.52
C GLY A 362 36.74 -30.64 -13.31
N ASP A 363 37.44 -29.71 -13.96
CA ASP A 363 36.94 -28.85 -15.04
C ASP A 363 36.50 -29.69 -16.26
N GLU A 364 35.40 -29.30 -16.92
CA GLU A 364 35.31 -29.04 -18.37
C GLU A 364 33.84 -28.90 -18.84
N ASP A 365 33.57 -27.73 -19.43
CA ASP A 365 32.83 -27.46 -20.68
C ASP A 365 31.30 -27.61 -20.81
N ASP A 366 30.71 -26.41 -20.96
CA ASP A 366 29.88 -25.91 -22.07
C ASP A 366 28.43 -26.39 -22.33
N ASP A 367 27.60 -25.34 -22.50
CA ASP A 367 26.46 -25.20 -23.40
C ASP A 367 25.16 -25.97 -23.13
N GLU A 368 24.21 -25.31 -22.46
CA GLU A 368 22.78 -25.52 -22.75
C GLU A 368 22.05 -24.24 -23.18
N LYS A 369 21.51 -24.36 -24.39
CA LYS A 369 21.12 -23.31 -25.31
C LYS A 369 19.61 -23.09 -25.25
N TYR A 370 19.26 -21.81 -25.15
CA TYR A 370 17.93 -21.27 -25.27
C TYR A 370 17.15 -21.74 -26.50
N TRP A 371 15.87 -22.01 -26.24
CA TRP A 371 14.73 -22.29 -27.10
C TRP A 371 14.67 -21.48 -28.41
N THR A 372 14.56 -22.17 -29.55
CA THR A 372 14.21 -21.58 -30.86
C THR A 372 12.81 -22.02 -31.31
N PRO A 373 11.96 -21.11 -31.85
CA PRO A 373 10.61 -21.45 -32.33
C PRO A 373 10.61 -21.90 -33.81
N SER A 374 9.61 -22.68 -34.21
CA SER A 374 9.35 -23.03 -35.62
C SER A 374 7.85 -22.88 -36.00
N PRO A 375 7.50 -22.78 -37.30
CA PRO A 375 6.50 -21.81 -37.78
C PRO A 375 5.12 -22.37 -38.18
N GLN A 376 4.21 -21.40 -38.36
CA GLN A 376 2.80 -21.36 -38.79
C GLN A 376 2.26 -22.46 -39.74
N SER A 377 0.98 -22.81 -39.56
CA SER A 377 0.08 -23.17 -40.68
C SER A 377 -1.41 -22.88 -40.43
N HIS A 378 -1.97 -22.08 -41.33
CA HIS A 378 -3.33 -22.00 -41.90
C HIS A 378 -4.63 -22.09 -41.07
N THR A 379 -5.37 -20.99 -41.19
CA THR A 379 -6.75 -20.73 -40.81
C THR A 379 -7.78 -21.52 -41.64
N THR A 380 -8.74 -22.16 -40.98
CA THR A 380 -10.10 -22.37 -41.51
C THR A 380 -11.13 -22.05 -40.44
N CYS A 381 -12.03 -21.11 -40.77
CA CYS A 381 -13.12 -20.64 -39.94
C CYS A 381 -14.20 -21.73 -39.82
N SER A 382 -14.36 -22.31 -38.62
CA SER A 382 -15.48 -23.17 -38.25
C SER A 382 -16.30 -22.45 -37.18
N THR A 383 -17.60 -22.36 -37.42
CA THR A 383 -18.62 -21.81 -36.52
C THR A 383 -18.54 -22.49 -35.15
N TYR A 384 -17.97 -21.78 -34.17
CA TYR A 384 -17.96 -22.25 -32.78
C TYR A 384 -19.37 -22.12 -32.20
N LYS A 385 -20.03 -23.26 -31.96
CA LYS A 385 -21.04 -23.35 -30.91
C LYS A 385 -20.34 -23.00 -29.59
N ILE A 386 -20.68 -21.85 -29.02
CA ILE A 386 -20.27 -21.50 -27.66
C ILE A 386 -21.00 -22.46 -26.71
N THR A 387 -20.40 -23.60 -26.42
CA THR A 387 -20.67 -24.31 -25.18
C THR A 387 -20.08 -23.44 -24.07
N TYR A 388 -20.94 -22.80 -23.28
CA TYR A 388 -20.55 -22.22 -21.99
C TYR A 388 -19.95 -23.35 -21.14
N ARG A 389 -18.63 -23.49 -21.18
CA ARG A 389 -17.91 -24.20 -20.14
C ARG A 389 -18.03 -23.34 -18.89
N SER A 390 -18.58 -23.89 -17.81
CA SER A 390 -18.68 -23.20 -16.53
C SER A 390 -17.32 -22.63 -16.17
N GLY A 391 -17.24 -21.36 -15.75
CA GLY A 391 -15.98 -20.73 -15.35
C GLY A 391 -15.26 -21.49 -14.23
N ARG A 392 -15.99 -22.35 -13.52
CA ARG A 392 -15.48 -23.25 -12.49
C ARG A 392 -14.97 -24.61 -12.98
N ALA A 393 -15.16 -24.99 -14.25
CA ALA A 393 -14.47 -26.16 -14.80
C ALA A 393 -12.94 -25.96 -14.83
N MET A 394 -12.45 -24.70 -14.89
CA MET A 394 -11.03 -24.40 -14.63
C MET A 394 -10.71 -24.18 -13.15
N ALA A 395 -11.64 -23.67 -12.33
CA ALA A 395 -11.46 -23.64 -10.87
C ALA A 395 -11.59 -25.03 -10.20
N SER A 396 -11.87 -26.09 -10.97
CA SER A 396 -11.75 -27.49 -10.52
C SER A 396 -10.29 -27.93 -10.31
N LEU A 397 -9.31 -27.09 -10.65
CA LEU A 397 -7.89 -27.35 -10.41
C LEU A 397 -7.42 -26.93 -8.99
N ASN A 398 -8.14 -26.08 -8.26
CA ASN A 398 -7.76 -25.67 -6.88
C ASN A 398 -8.86 -25.98 -5.85
N SER A 399 -8.48 -26.69 -4.79
CA SER A 399 -9.34 -26.97 -3.63
C SER A 399 -9.71 -25.71 -2.86
N THR A 400 -10.98 -25.57 -2.45
CA THR A 400 -11.45 -24.49 -1.57
C THR A 400 -10.77 -24.56 -0.20
N LEU A 401 -10.76 -23.44 0.54
CA LEU A 401 -10.26 -23.45 1.93
C LEU A 401 -10.91 -24.52 2.79
N LYS A 402 -12.23 -24.65 2.69
CA LYS A 402 -13.00 -25.64 3.45
C LYS A 402 -12.66 -27.07 3.07
N SER A 403 -12.41 -27.34 1.78
CA SER A 403 -11.96 -28.65 1.34
C SER A 403 -10.56 -28.99 1.85
N ARG A 404 -9.63 -28.04 1.83
CA ARG A 404 -8.27 -28.23 2.36
C ARG A 404 -8.28 -28.52 3.87
N LEU A 405 -9.12 -27.81 4.62
CA LEU A 405 -9.32 -28.06 6.05
C LEU A 405 -9.91 -29.45 6.32
N ARG A 406 -10.88 -29.90 5.52
CA ARG A 406 -11.43 -31.27 5.62
C ARG A 406 -10.38 -32.35 5.31
N ASN A 407 -9.42 -32.05 4.45
CA ASN A 407 -8.29 -32.92 4.13
C ASN A 407 -7.20 -32.91 5.22
N GLY A 408 -7.38 -32.16 6.30
CA GLY A 408 -6.44 -32.11 7.42
C GLY A 408 -5.25 -31.18 7.20
N GLU A 409 -5.28 -30.32 6.19
CA GLU A 409 -4.22 -29.33 5.98
C GLU A 409 -4.23 -28.25 7.07
N THR A 410 -3.04 -27.84 7.52
CA THR A 410 -2.85 -26.58 8.26
C THR A 410 -2.52 -25.47 7.27
N LEU A 411 -3.36 -24.45 7.21
CA LEU A 411 -3.25 -23.32 6.30
C LEU A 411 -2.57 -22.13 6.96
N TYR A 412 -1.73 -21.41 6.23
CA TYR A 412 -1.06 -20.20 6.70
C TYR A 412 -1.47 -18.98 5.89
N GLY A 413 -1.93 -17.91 6.54
CA GLY A 413 -2.39 -16.71 5.85
C GLY A 413 -1.88 -15.41 6.46
N ILE A 414 -2.10 -14.31 5.75
CA ILE A 414 -1.69 -12.95 6.12
C ILE A 414 -2.89 -12.02 6.21
N PHE A 415 -2.86 -11.04 7.11
CA PHE A 415 -3.82 -9.94 7.15
C PHE A 415 -3.37 -8.78 6.26
N LEU A 416 -4.29 -8.27 5.44
CA LEU A 416 -4.06 -7.19 4.48
C LEU A 416 -4.82 -5.94 4.92
N ASP A 417 -4.13 -5.07 5.66
CA ASP A 417 -4.65 -3.81 6.18
C ASP A 417 -4.35 -2.64 5.24
N SER A 418 -3.39 -2.82 4.32
CA SER A 418 -2.98 -1.76 3.39
C SER A 418 -3.94 -1.60 2.21
N PHE A 419 -4.88 -2.53 2.00
CA PHE A 419 -5.81 -2.57 0.85
C PHE A 419 -5.14 -2.35 -0.52
N SER A 420 -3.84 -2.67 -0.64
CA SER A 420 -3.11 -2.47 -1.88
C SER A 420 -3.25 -3.72 -2.75
N PRO A 421 -3.80 -3.61 -3.97
CA PRO A 421 -3.89 -4.76 -4.86
C PRO A 421 -2.52 -5.33 -5.23
N ILE A 422 -1.47 -4.49 -5.26
CA ILE A 422 -0.09 -4.95 -5.50
C ILE A 422 0.41 -5.81 -4.33
N ILE A 423 0.19 -5.36 -3.10
CA ILE A 423 0.58 -6.11 -1.90
C ILE A 423 -0.23 -7.42 -1.80
N ALA A 424 -1.51 -7.39 -2.19
CA ALA A 424 -2.35 -8.58 -2.26
C ALA A 424 -1.82 -9.60 -3.31
N GLU A 425 -1.46 -9.13 -4.51
CA GLU A 425 -0.88 -9.96 -5.57
C GLU A 425 0.48 -10.55 -5.15
N ILE A 426 1.36 -9.72 -4.58
CA ILE A 426 2.64 -10.18 -4.02
C ILE A 426 2.41 -11.24 -2.94
N SER A 427 1.44 -11.04 -2.04
CA SER A 427 1.10 -12.02 -0.99
C SER A 427 0.67 -13.36 -1.59
N GLY A 428 -0.10 -13.33 -2.68
CA GLY A 428 -0.47 -14.56 -3.39
C GLY A 428 0.73 -15.29 -3.99
N HIS A 429 1.65 -14.56 -4.64
CA HIS A 429 2.89 -15.12 -5.17
C HIS A 429 3.89 -15.56 -4.09
N ALA A 430 3.85 -14.96 -2.90
CA ALA A 430 4.70 -15.33 -1.77
C ALA A 430 4.38 -16.73 -1.23
N GLY A 431 3.17 -17.25 -1.48
CA GLY A 431 2.77 -18.60 -1.11
C GLY A 431 1.92 -18.70 0.16
N TYR A 432 1.29 -17.60 0.60
CA TYR A 432 0.24 -17.67 1.61
C TYR A 432 -0.94 -18.50 1.09
N ASP A 433 -1.47 -19.38 1.94
CA ASP A 433 -2.61 -20.26 1.63
C ASP A 433 -3.94 -19.49 1.56
N PHE A 434 -4.01 -18.33 2.22
CA PHE A 434 -5.13 -17.39 2.16
C PHE A 434 -4.69 -15.97 2.55
N VAL A 435 -5.48 -14.98 2.15
CA VAL A 435 -5.32 -13.58 2.60
C VAL A 435 -6.62 -13.12 3.26
N VAL A 436 -6.51 -12.53 4.45
CA VAL A 436 -7.63 -11.87 5.12
C VAL A 436 -7.57 -10.39 4.78
N VAL A 437 -8.52 -9.88 4.00
CA VAL A 437 -8.67 -8.43 3.79
C VAL A 437 -9.46 -7.88 4.97
N ASP A 438 -8.80 -7.08 5.80
CA ASP A 438 -9.32 -6.64 7.09
C ASP A 438 -10.09 -5.32 6.96
N MET A 439 -11.43 -5.38 6.97
CA MET A 439 -12.27 -4.18 6.96
C MET A 439 -12.61 -3.65 8.36
N GLU A 440 -12.11 -4.27 9.43
CA GLU A 440 -12.31 -3.79 10.80
C GLU A 440 -11.22 -2.82 11.23
N HIS A 441 -9.95 -3.18 11.00
CA HIS A 441 -8.81 -2.34 11.38
C HIS A 441 -8.07 -1.72 10.19
N GLY A 442 -8.11 -2.36 9.02
CA GLY A 442 -7.57 -1.78 7.81
C GLY A 442 -8.40 -0.58 7.34
N PHE A 443 -7.78 0.31 6.55
CA PHE A 443 -8.38 1.61 6.25
C PHE A 443 -9.44 1.58 5.13
N GLY A 444 -9.51 0.49 4.37
CA GLY A 444 -10.34 0.38 3.17
C GLY A 444 -11.76 -0.12 3.43
N GLY A 445 -12.62 0.05 2.42
CA GLY A 445 -13.99 -0.43 2.43
C GLY A 445 -14.26 -1.51 1.39
N ILE A 446 -15.54 -1.71 1.07
CA ILE A 446 -16.00 -2.70 0.07
C ILE A 446 -15.37 -2.46 -1.32
N SER A 447 -15.19 -1.19 -1.71
CA SER A 447 -14.63 -0.85 -3.02
C SER A 447 -13.15 -1.23 -3.13
N GLU A 448 -12.36 -0.95 -2.09
CA GLU A 448 -10.94 -1.28 -2.04
C GLU A 448 -10.74 -2.79 -1.88
N ALA A 449 -11.59 -3.46 -1.10
CA ALA A 449 -11.60 -4.91 -0.99
C ALA A 449 -11.79 -5.59 -2.35
N LEU A 450 -12.68 -5.07 -3.22
CA LEU A 450 -12.90 -5.61 -4.55
C LEU A 450 -11.61 -5.64 -5.40
N SER A 451 -10.81 -4.57 -5.35
CA SER A 451 -9.52 -4.51 -6.06
C SER A 451 -8.53 -5.56 -5.55
N CYS A 452 -8.48 -5.76 -4.23
CA CYS A 452 -7.65 -6.82 -3.63
C CYS A 452 -8.13 -8.21 -4.05
N LEU A 453 -9.45 -8.44 -4.10
CA LEU A 453 -10.05 -9.70 -4.57
C LEU A 453 -9.76 -9.97 -6.05
N HIS A 454 -9.65 -8.93 -6.89
CA HIS A 454 -9.22 -9.09 -8.28
C HIS A 454 -7.76 -9.52 -8.38
N ALA A 455 -6.87 -8.89 -7.60
CA ALA A 455 -5.46 -9.26 -7.55
C ALA A 455 -5.26 -10.71 -7.07
N LEU A 456 -5.91 -11.10 -5.97
CA LEU A 456 -5.83 -12.46 -5.42
C LEU A 456 -6.44 -13.52 -6.36
N ALA A 457 -7.44 -13.15 -7.16
CA ALA A 457 -7.98 -14.06 -8.17
C ALA A 457 -6.97 -14.36 -9.28
N ALA A 458 -6.07 -13.42 -9.62
CA ALA A 458 -5.02 -13.64 -10.63
C ALA A 458 -3.93 -14.63 -10.14
N THR A 459 -3.66 -14.65 -8.84
CA THR A 459 -2.72 -15.60 -8.19
C THR A 459 -3.39 -16.89 -7.73
N GLN A 460 -4.72 -16.97 -7.86
CA GLN A 460 -5.56 -18.07 -7.36
C GLN A 460 -5.51 -18.26 -5.84
N THR A 461 -5.08 -17.25 -5.08
CA THR A 461 -5.03 -17.27 -3.63
C THR A 461 -6.43 -16.96 -3.04
N PRO A 462 -7.00 -17.83 -2.19
CA PRO A 462 -8.27 -17.58 -1.52
C PRO A 462 -8.27 -16.29 -0.67
N ALA A 463 -9.33 -15.50 -0.79
CA ALA A 463 -9.56 -14.33 0.06
C ALA A 463 -10.64 -14.60 1.13
N ILE A 464 -10.40 -14.13 2.35
CA ILE A 464 -11.39 -14.00 3.42
C ILE A 464 -11.61 -12.50 3.67
N LEU A 465 -12.86 -12.06 3.84
CA LEU A 465 -13.14 -10.69 4.28
C LEU A 465 -13.48 -10.71 5.77
N ARG A 466 -12.69 -10.01 6.60
CA ARG A 466 -13.08 -9.69 7.98
C ARG A 466 -13.99 -8.48 7.96
N LEU A 467 -15.20 -8.63 8.49
CA LEU A 467 -16.20 -7.57 8.48
C LEU A 467 -15.97 -6.58 9.62
N PRO A 468 -16.42 -5.31 9.51
CA PRO A 468 -16.28 -4.33 10.60
C PRO A 468 -17.05 -4.69 11.87
N GLU A 469 -18.12 -5.49 11.73
CA GLU A 469 -18.99 -5.95 12.82
C GLU A 469 -19.89 -7.10 12.34
N CYS A 470 -20.55 -7.79 13.27
CA CYS A 470 -21.56 -8.79 12.94
C CYS A 470 -22.87 -8.18 12.43
N SER A 471 -22.91 -7.84 11.13
CA SER A 471 -24.01 -7.11 10.49
C SER A 471 -24.47 -7.76 9.19
N ALA A 472 -25.80 -7.87 9.04
CA ALA A 472 -26.44 -8.34 7.80
C ALA A 472 -26.12 -7.43 6.59
N VAL A 473 -25.89 -6.13 6.82
CA VAL A 473 -25.61 -5.16 5.76
C VAL A 473 -24.20 -5.35 5.21
N TRP A 474 -23.21 -5.48 6.09
CA TRP A 474 -21.84 -5.77 5.69
C TRP A 474 -21.73 -7.15 5.05
N THR A 475 -22.36 -8.15 5.65
CA THR A 475 -22.34 -9.54 5.17
C THR A 475 -22.79 -9.66 3.72
N LYS A 476 -23.96 -9.11 3.36
CA LYS A 476 -24.45 -9.22 1.97
C LYS A 476 -23.55 -8.49 0.98
N LYS A 477 -23.06 -7.29 1.32
CA LYS A 477 -22.17 -6.52 0.44
C LYS A 477 -20.84 -7.24 0.22
N ALA A 478 -20.25 -7.77 1.28
CA ALA A 478 -19.00 -8.52 1.24
C ALA A 478 -19.16 -9.82 0.42
N LEU A 479 -20.21 -10.60 0.67
CA LEU A 479 -20.46 -11.84 -0.06
C LEU A 479 -20.81 -11.62 -1.54
N ASP A 480 -21.33 -10.45 -1.92
CA ASP A 480 -21.58 -10.13 -3.33
C ASP A 480 -20.29 -9.86 -4.11
N LEU A 481 -19.19 -9.53 -3.41
CA LEU A 481 -17.84 -9.47 -4.01
C LEU A 481 -17.29 -10.87 -4.32
N GLY A 482 -17.70 -11.91 -3.59
CA GLY A 482 -17.28 -13.30 -3.79
C GLY A 482 -15.96 -13.73 -3.12
N PRO A 483 -15.73 -13.46 -1.82
CA PRO A 483 -14.65 -14.10 -1.09
C PRO A 483 -14.91 -15.61 -0.87
N GLN A 484 -13.89 -16.38 -0.50
CA GLN A 484 -14.06 -17.78 -0.09
C GLN A 484 -14.54 -17.93 1.36
N GLY A 485 -14.38 -16.89 2.17
CA GLY A 485 -14.89 -16.88 3.54
C GLY A 485 -15.18 -15.50 4.08
N LEU A 486 -15.94 -15.47 5.17
CA LEU A 486 -16.15 -14.30 6.00
C LEU A 486 -15.67 -14.56 7.42
N MET A 487 -15.10 -13.53 8.03
CA MET A 487 -14.72 -13.50 9.44
C MET A 487 -15.53 -12.42 10.15
N PHE A 488 -16.18 -12.81 11.25
CA PHE A 488 -17.01 -11.95 12.08
C PHE A 488 -16.30 -11.67 13.40
N PRO A 489 -15.97 -10.41 13.70
CA PRO A 489 -15.31 -10.07 14.95
C PRO A 489 -16.29 -9.99 16.12
N MET A 490 -15.74 -9.95 17.34
CA MET A 490 -16.43 -9.65 18.59
C MET A 490 -17.65 -10.56 18.82
N ILE A 491 -17.50 -11.86 18.57
CA ILE A 491 -18.57 -12.84 18.78
C ILE A 491 -18.56 -13.33 20.22
N HIS A 492 -19.45 -12.76 21.04
CA HIS A 492 -19.49 -13.03 22.47
C HIS A 492 -20.50 -14.10 22.89
N THR A 493 -21.49 -14.41 22.06
CA THR A 493 -22.58 -15.32 22.43
C THR A 493 -22.98 -16.27 21.30
N PRO A 494 -23.58 -17.44 21.62
CA PRO A 494 -24.10 -18.36 20.61
C PRO A 494 -25.16 -17.74 19.71
N GLU A 495 -25.98 -16.83 20.22
CA GLU A 495 -27.00 -16.12 19.42
C GLU A 495 -26.37 -15.22 18.37
N LEU A 496 -25.22 -14.60 18.69
CA LEU A 496 -24.50 -13.75 17.75
C LEU A 496 -23.82 -14.60 16.66
N ALA A 497 -23.26 -15.76 17.02
CA ALA A 497 -22.75 -16.73 16.05
C ALA A 497 -23.86 -17.27 15.14
N GLN A 498 -25.04 -17.58 15.68
CA GLN A 498 -26.21 -17.96 14.89
C GLN A 498 -26.63 -16.86 13.91
N LYS A 499 -26.56 -15.59 14.31
CA LYS A 499 -26.79 -14.45 13.41
C LYS A 499 -25.75 -14.39 12.29
N ALA A 500 -24.46 -14.51 12.62
CA ALA A 500 -23.38 -14.53 11.63
C ALA A 500 -23.61 -15.61 10.56
N VAL A 501 -23.94 -16.84 10.98
CA VAL A 501 -24.31 -17.93 10.06
C VAL A 501 -25.56 -17.58 9.26
N SER A 502 -26.63 -17.11 9.92
CA SER A 502 -27.88 -16.75 9.27
C SER A 502 -27.71 -15.68 8.19
N TYR A 503 -26.83 -14.69 8.41
CA TYR A 503 -26.57 -13.63 7.43
C TYR A 503 -25.83 -14.14 6.18
N CYS A 504 -25.09 -15.24 6.29
CA CYS A 504 -24.38 -15.86 5.17
C CYS A 504 -25.27 -16.76 4.31
N ARG A 505 -26.32 -17.36 4.90
CA ARG A 505 -27.16 -18.38 4.26
C ARG A 505 -28.41 -17.78 3.60
N TYR A 506 -28.81 -18.33 2.45
CA TYR A 506 -30.05 -17.96 1.79
C TYR A 506 -31.29 -18.57 2.49
N PRO A 507 -32.49 -17.99 2.33
CA PRO A 507 -33.73 -18.58 2.82
C PRO A 507 -33.97 -19.99 2.24
N LYS A 508 -34.43 -20.97 3.01
CA LYS A 508 -34.92 -20.91 4.41
C LYS A 508 -33.84 -21.14 5.49
N ALA A 509 -32.59 -21.41 5.11
CA ALA A 509 -31.50 -21.69 6.05
C ALA A 509 -30.98 -20.41 6.75
N GLY A 510 -31.16 -19.25 6.14
CA GLY A 510 -30.81 -17.96 6.72
C GLY A 510 -31.61 -16.78 6.17
N THR A 511 -31.00 -15.61 6.26
CA THR A 511 -31.63 -14.31 5.99
C THR A 511 -30.89 -13.49 4.92
N ARG A 512 -29.92 -14.08 4.21
CA ARG A 512 -29.19 -13.42 3.12
C ARG A 512 -30.13 -12.97 2.00
N GLY A 513 -30.01 -11.71 1.59
CA GLY A 513 -30.74 -11.17 0.44
C GLY A 513 -30.31 -11.80 -0.88
N VAL A 514 -31.25 -11.99 -1.81
CA VAL A 514 -31.00 -12.66 -3.10
C VAL A 514 -30.64 -11.65 -4.17
N ALA A 515 -29.35 -11.56 -4.50
CA ALA A 515 -28.82 -10.79 -5.63
C ALA A 515 -27.81 -11.59 -6.49
N HIS A 516 -27.69 -12.90 -6.25
CA HIS A 516 -26.71 -13.74 -6.95
C HIS A 516 -26.80 -13.71 -8.48
N PRO A 517 -27.93 -13.49 -9.17
CA PRO A 517 -27.92 -13.45 -10.64
C PRO A 517 -27.16 -12.26 -11.25
N ILE A 518 -26.80 -11.25 -10.44
CA ILE A 518 -26.11 -10.03 -10.91
C ILE A 518 -24.80 -9.75 -10.16
N ALA A 519 -24.49 -10.50 -9.10
CA ALA A 519 -23.34 -10.27 -8.24
C ALA A 519 -22.04 -10.82 -8.84
N ARG A 520 -20.88 -10.24 -8.49
CA ARG A 520 -19.56 -10.76 -8.90
C ARG A 520 -19.35 -12.20 -8.40
N ALA A 521 -19.81 -12.49 -7.19
CA ALA A 521 -19.64 -13.79 -6.55
C ALA A 521 -20.09 -15.00 -7.37
N SER A 522 -21.12 -14.82 -8.21
CA SER A 522 -21.65 -15.85 -9.12
C SER A 522 -21.14 -15.68 -10.55
N MET A 523 -20.03 -14.96 -10.74
CA MET A 523 -19.53 -14.57 -12.06
C MET A 523 -20.57 -13.78 -12.86
N TYR A 524 -21.25 -12.82 -12.21
CA TYR A 524 -22.32 -12.01 -12.82
C TYR A 524 -23.48 -12.85 -13.37
N GLY A 525 -23.84 -13.92 -12.64
CA GLY A 525 -24.90 -14.85 -13.01
C GLY A 525 -24.46 -15.97 -13.97
N LEU A 526 -23.17 -16.07 -14.30
CA LEU A 526 -22.63 -17.10 -15.21
C LEU A 526 -22.28 -18.41 -14.50
N ASP A 527 -22.21 -18.44 -13.17
CA ASP A 527 -21.98 -19.67 -12.39
C ASP A 527 -23.31 -20.26 -11.88
N PRO A 528 -23.87 -21.29 -12.55
CA PRO A 528 -25.11 -21.92 -12.11
C PRO A 528 -24.96 -22.71 -10.81
N ALA A 529 -23.73 -23.07 -10.41
CA ALA A 529 -23.44 -23.83 -9.19
C ALA A 529 -23.16 -22.94 -7.97
N TYR A 530 -23.28 -21.62 -8.11
CA TYR A 530 -22.91 -20.68 -7.05
C TYR A 530 -23.71 -20.89 -5.76
N LEU A 531 -25.02 -21.18 -5.85
CA LEU A 531 -25.86 -21.39 -4.67
C LEU A 531 -25.44 -22.64 -3.88
N ASP A 532 -25.16 -23.74 -4.59
CA ASP A 532 -24.71 -24.99 -3.97
C ASP A 532 -23.33 -24.79 -3.32
N TRP A 533 -22.41 -24.13 -4.01
CA TRP A 533 -21.11 -23.77 -3.45
C TRP A 533 -21.22 -22.87 -2.22
N CYS A 534 -22.10 -21.87 -2.26
CA CYS A 534 -22.32 -20.98 -1.11
C CYS A 534 -22.82 -21.79 0.10
N GLU A 535 -23.59 -22.85 -0.13
CA GLU A 535 -24.07 -23.72 0.94
C GLU A 535 -22.96 -24.64 1.47
N GLU A 536 -22.20 -25.27 0.58
CA GLU A 536 -21.27 -26.33 0.94
C GLU A 536 -19.88 -25.82 1.34
N GLU A 537 -19.41 -24.77 0.69
CA GLU A 537 -17.98 -24.41 0.63
C GLU A 537 -17.64 -23.02 1.16
N LEU A 538 -18.62 -22.12 1.34
CA LEU A 538 -18.37 -20.85 2.02
C LEU A 538 -17.87 -21.10 3.45
N LEU A 539 -16.72 -20.52 3.79
CA LEU A 539 -16.11 -20.59 5.11
C LEU A 539 -16.67 -19.48 6.01
N ILE A 540 -17.27 -19.83 7.14
CA ILE A 540 -17.81 -18.88 8.13
C ILE A 540 -16.97 -18.96 9.40
N MET A 541 -16.34 -17.85 9.78
CA MET A 541 -15.47 -17.76 10.95
C MET A 541 -16.02 -16.77 11.99
N CYS A 542 -15.98 -17.15 13.26
CA CYS A 542 -16.31 -16.27 14.39
C CYS A 542 -15.07 -16.03 15.24
N GLN A 543 -14.78 -14.76 15.54
CA GLN A 543 -13.62 -14.36 16.35
C GLN A 543 -14.00 -14.24 17.84
N ILE A 544 -13.18 -14.84 18.69
CA ILE A 544 -13.35 -14.93 20.15
C ILE A 544 -12.35 -13.98 20.82
N GLU A 545 -12.87 -12.91 21.42
CA GLU A 545 -12.12 -11.71 21.83
C GLU A 545 -12.55 -11.17 23.20
N SER A 546 -13.38 -11.90 23.95
CA SER A 546 -13.83 -11.46 25.28
C SER A 546 -13.91 -12.60 26.28
N GLU A 547 -13.87 -12.27 27.58
CA GLU A 547 -14.03 -13.28 28.64
C GLU A 547 -15.36 -14.02 28.53
N GLU A 548 -16.45 -13.30 28.24
CA GLU A 548 -17.78 -13.86 28.00
C GLU A 548 -17.77 -14.87 26.85
N ALA A 549 -17.08 -14.54 25.75
CA ALA A 549 -16.96 -15.43 24.60
C ALA A 549 -16.24 -16.74 24.98
N VAL A 550 -15.19 -16.65 25.80
CA VAL A 550 -14.44 -17.83 26.27
C VAL A 550 -15.32 -18.69 27.21
N GLU A 551 -16.12 -18.09 28.09
CA GLU A 551 -17.06 -18.84 28.95
C GLU A 551 -18.08 -19.64 28.13
N LYS A 552 -18.53 -19.10 27.00
CA LYS A 552 -19.57 -19.68 26.13
C LYS A 552 -19.00 -20.40 24.91
N VAL A 553 -17.69 -20.59 24.82
CA VAL A 553 -17.03 -20.97 23.56
C VAL A 553 -17.48 -22.34 23.03
N GLN A 554 -17.81 -23.28 23.91
CA GLN A 554 -18.35 -24.58 23.51
C GLN A 554 -19.73 -24.46 22.85
N GLU A 555 -20.58 -23.57 23.35
CA GLU A 555 -21.90 -23.30 22.78
C GLU A 555 -21.79 -22.51 21.47
N ILE A 556 -20.88 -21.53 21.41
CA ILE A 556 -20.58 -20.78 20.19
C ILE A 556 -20.09 -21.74 19.10
N ALA A 557 -19.08 -22.56 19.41
CA ALA A 557 -18.53 -23.54 18.49
C ALA A 557 -19.52 -24.67 18.14
N ALA A 558 -20.58 -24.89 18.94
CA ALA A 558 -21.64 -25.84 18.62
C ALA A 558 -22.70 -25.28 17.65
N THR A 559 -22.61 -24.01 17.25
CA THR A 559 -23.53 -23.37 16.29
C THR A 559 -23.52 -24.10 14.96
N ASP A 560 -24.69 -24.58 14.51
CA ASP A 560 -24.80 -25.24 13.21
C ASP A 560 -24.48 -24.27 12.07
N GLY A 561 -23.63 -24.72 11.15
CA GLY A 561 -23.15 -23.93 10.01
C GLY A 561 -21.96 -23.03 10.28
N LEU A 562 -21.46 -22.96 11.52
CA LEU A 562 -20.17 -22.33 11.84
C LEU A 562 -19.03 -23.30 11.50
N ASP A 563 -17.97 -22.79 10.85
CA ASP A 563 -16.87 -23.63 10.39
C ASP A 563 -15.59 -23.41 11.18
N CYS A 564 -15.34 -22.20 11.69
CA CYS A 564 -14.09 -21.89 12.36
C CYS A 564 -14.26 -20.93 13.53
N ILE A 565 -13.53 -21.20 14.61
CA ILE A 565 -13.30 -20.28 15.72
C ILE A 565 -11.90 -19.69 15.55
N MET A 566 -11.84 -18.37 15.41
CA MET A 566 -10.61 -17.60 15.40
C MET A 566 -10.37 -17.00 16.79
N ILE A 567 -9.21 -17.19 17.38
CA ILE A 567 -8.86 -16.52 18.63
C ILE A 567 -8.20 -15.18 18.31
N GLY A 568 -8.75 -14.08 18.84
CA GLY A 568 -8.16 -12.74 18.78
C GLY A 568 -7.49 -12.39 20.12
N PRO A 569 -6.20 -12.76 20.32
CA PRO A 569 -5.59 -12.69 21.65
C PRO A 569 -5.34 -11.26 22.14
N VAL A 570 -5.09 -10.32 21.23
CA VAL A 570 -4.85 -8.92 21.57
C VAL A 570 -6.12 -8.31 22.18
N ASP A 571 -7.25 -8.44 21.49
CA ASP A 571 -8.53 -7.93 21.99
C ASP A 571 -9.03 -8.68 23.22
N LEU A 572 -8.82 -10.01 23.29
CA LEU A 572 -9.11 -10.79 24.51
C LEU A 572 -8.34 -10.25 25.72
N SER A 573 -7.03 -10.02 25.57
CA SER A 573 -6.22 -9.47 26.66
C SER A 573 -6.67 -8.06 27.06
N ALA A 574 -7.04 -7.22 26.08
CA ALA A 574 -7.55 -5.88 26.33
C ALA A 574 -8.92 -5.93 27.06
N ASN A 575 -9.81 -6.85 26.68
CA ASN A 575 -11.10 -7.08 27.34
C ASN A 575 -10.92 -7.47 28.82
N MET A 576 -9.88 -8.23 29.13
CA MET A 576 -9.49 -8.63 30.49
C MET A 576 -8.79 -7.52 31.29
N GLY A 577 -8.58 -6.34 30.70
CA GLY A 577 -7.87 -5.22 31.31
C GLY A 577 -6.34 -5.24 31.17
N TYR A 578 -5.78 -6.15 30.36
CA TYR A 578 -4.35 -6.28 30.08
C TYR A 578 -3.96 -5.59 28.76
N ILE A 579 -4.35 -4.32 28.60
CA ILE A 579 -4.00 -3.55 27.41
C ILE A 579 -2.46 -3.47 27.26
N ARG A 580 -1.95 -3.81 26.08
CA ARG A 580 -0.50 -3.90 25.74
C ARG A 580 0.26 -5.08 26.35
N ASP A 581 -0.41 -5.97 27.06
CA ASP A 581 0.20 -7.20 27.59
C ASP A 581 -0.61 -8.44 27.13
N PRO A 582 -0.64 -8.75 25.83
CA PRO A 582 -1.29 -9.96 25.35
C PRO A 582 -0.62 -11.22 25.90
N GLY A 583 0.68 -11.16 26.24
CA GLY A 583 1.41 -12.26 26.87
C GLY A 583 1.07 -12.50 28.34
N ASN A 584 0.13 -11.76 28.94
CA ASN A 584 -0.26 -11.93 30.32
C ASN A 584 -0.67 -13.38 30.62
N GLU A 585 -0.13 -13.98 31.69
CA GLU A 585 -0.40 -15.38 32.03
C GLU A 585 -1.90 -15.70 32.14
N LYS A 586 -2.73 -14.76 32.58
CA LYS A 586 -4.18 -14.96 32.65
C LYS A 586 -4.82 -14.95 31.27
N ALA A 587 -4.41 -14.05 30.39
CA ALA A 587 -4.89 -14.01 29.00
C ALA A 587 -4.49 -15.29 28.25
N VAL A 588 -3.23 -15.73 28.41
CA VAL A 588 -2.74 -16.99 27.84
C VAL A 588 -3.55 -18.19 28.33
N LYS A 589 -3.90 -18.24 29.63
CA LYS A 589 -4.80 -19.30 30.15
C LYS A 589 -6.17 -19.28 29.47
N ARG A 590 -6.77 -18.10 29.25
CA ARG A 590 -8.05 -17.99 28.53
C ARG A 590 -7.94 -18.46 27.07
N VAL A 591 -6.82 -18.15 26.40
CA VAL A 591 -6.53 -18.67 25.05
C VAL A 591 -6.48 -20.21 25.06
N GLN A 592 -5.75 -20.81 26.01
CA GLN A 592 -5.65 -22.26 26.16
C GLN A 592 -7.00 -22.94 26.47
N GLU A 593 -7.88 -22.26 27.20
CA GLU A 593 -9.25 -22.75 27.43
C GLU A 593 -10.06 -22.83 26.11
N VAL A 594 -9.94 -21.82 25.24
CA VAL A 594 -10.55 -21.86 23.90
C VAL A 594 -9.95 -22.96 23.05
N GLU A 595 -8.61 -23.08 23.01
CA GLU A 595 -7.91 -24.14 22.29
C GLU A 595 -8.44 -25.52 22.70
N LYS A 596 -8.45 -25.80 24.01
CA LYS A 596 -8.92 -27.07 24.57
C LYS A 596 -10.39 -27.31 24.24
N ALA A 597 -11.23 -26.28 24.34
CA ALA A 597 -12.65 -26.41 24.07
C ALA A 597 -12.91 -26.76 22.61
N VAL A 598 -12.32 -26.04 21.65
CA VAL A 598 -12.51 -26.25 20.20
C VAL A 598 -11.89 -27.56 19.75
N LEU A 599 -10.67 -27.86 20.16
CA LEU A 599 -9.97 -29.10 19.78
C LEU A 599 -10.61 -30.35 20.40
N GLY A 600 -11.23 -30.22 21.58
CA GLY A 600 -11.96 -31.29 22.25
C GLY A 600 -13.33 -31.63 21.63
N MET A 601 -13.83 -30.82 20.70
CA MET A 601 -15.12 -31.08 20.06
C MET A 601 -15.05 -32.26 19.09
N LYS A 602 -15.96 -33.22 19.27
CA LYS A 602 -16.11 -34.33 18.33
C LYS A 602 -16.80 -33.86 17.05
N PRO A 603 -16.33 -34.27 15.86
CA PRO A 603 -17.05 -34.06 14.61
C PRO A 603 -18.47 -34.64 14.68
N LYS A 604 -19.44 -33.91 14.11
CA LYS A 604 -20.81 -34.39 13.90
C LYS A 604 -20.97 -34.78 12.42
N GLY A 605 -20.69 -36.04 12.12
CA GLY A 605 -20.57 -36.50 10.72
C GLY A 605 -19.38 -35.82 10.03
N ASN A 606 -19.59 -35.25 8.85
CA ASN A 606 -18.56 -34.49 8.12
C ASN A 606 -18.40 -33.03 8.60
N LYS A 607 -19.18 -32.60 9.59
CA LYS A 607 -19.12 -31.24 10.14
C LYS A 607 -18.23 -31.19 11.38
N ARG A 608 -17.21 -30.33 11.35
CA ARG A 608 -16.28 -30.03 12.45
C ARG A 608 -16.02 -28.53 12.46
N VAL A 609 -15.82 -27.95 13.65
CA VAL A 609 -15.31 -26.60 13.80
C VAL A 609 -13.79 -26.62 13.90
N TYR A 610 -13.14 -25.81 13.07
CA TYR A 610 -11.70 -25.66 12.99
C TYR A 610 -11.21 -24.55 13.92
N LEU A 611 -9.99 -24.71 14.42
CA LEU A 611 -9.32 -23.70 15.25
C LEU A 611 -8.40 -22.83 14.39
N ALA A 612 -8.53 -21.51 14.54
CA ALA A 612 -7.68 -20.51 13.94
C ALA A 612 -7.16 -19.49 14.98
N GLY A 613 -6.04 -18.83 14.70
CA GLY A 613 -5.54 -17.77 15.58
C GLY A 613 -4.23 -17.14 15.10
N PHE A 614 -3.83 -16.11 15.85
CA PHE A 614 -2.54 -15.44 15.73
C PHE A 614 -1.53 -16.02 16.72
N ALA A 615 -0.25 -15.98 16.34
CA ALA A 615 0.82 -16.22 17.28
C ALA A 615 0.85 -15.12 18.37
N MET A 616 1.00 -15.53 19.62
CA MET A 616 1.29 -14.61 20.72
C MET A 616 2.69 -14.03 20.57
N PRO A 617 3.05 -12.92 21.23
CA PRO A 617 4.41 -12.37 21.13
C PRO A 617 5.55 -13.32 21.53
N HIS A 618 5.27 -14.34 22.33
CA HIS A 618 6.22 -15.37 22.75
C HIS A 618 6.18 -16.63 21.86
N ASP A 619 5.23 -16.72 20.95
CA ASP A 619 5.05 -17.87 20.08
C ASP A 619 5.56 -17.56 18.68
N GLU A 620 6.14 -18.57 18.03
CA GLU A 620 6.28 -18.56 16.59
C GLU A 620 5.02 -19.15 15.94
N PRO A 621 4.62 -18.70 14.73
CA PRO A 621 3.47 -19.26 14.01
C PRO A 621 3.47 -20.79 13.87
N LYS A 622 4.65 -21.43 13.80
CA LYS A 622 4.80 -22.89 13.74
C LYS A 622 4.35 -23.60 15.03
N GLU A 623 4.45 -22.94 16.18
CA GLU A 623 4.04 -23.52 17.46
C GLU A 623 2.50 -23.66 17.53
N LEU A 624 1.76 -22.80 16.85
CA LEU A 624 0.30 -22.93 16.72
C LEU A 624 -0.06 -24.19 15.94
N LYS A 625 0.68 -24.49 14.87
CA LYS A 625 0.50 -25.74 14.12
C LYS A 625 0.69 -26.95 15.03
N LYS A 626 1.75 -26.98 15.84
CA LYS A 626 2.01 -28.06 16.82
C LYS A 626 0.90 -28.18 17.87
N ARG A 627 0.28 -27.06 18.25
CA ARG A 627 -0.89 -27.02 19.14
C ARG A 627 -2.21 -27.44 18.48
N GLY A 628 -2.21 -27.79 17.19
CA GLY A 628 -3.38 -28.31 16.48
C GLY A 628 -4.23 -27.25 15.80
N TYR A 629 -3.70 -26.04 15.58
CA TYR A 629 -4.38 -25.04 14.76
C TYR A 629 -4.46 -25.50 13.30
N HIS A 630 -5.63 -25.25 12.69
CA HIS A 630 -5.90 -25.62 11.30
C HIS A 630 -5.72 -24.44 10.36
N MET A 631 -5.88 -23.21 10.88
CA MET A 631 -5.52 -21.99 10.17
C MET A 631 -4.65 -21.14 11.10
N VAL A 632 -3.46 -20.78 10.65
CA VAL A 632 -2.57 -19.89 11.38
C VAL A 632 -2.56 -18.56 10.62
N CYS A 633 -2.99 -17.50 11.30
CA CYS A 633 -2.86 -16.15 10.80
C CYS A 633 -1.48 -15.66 11.22
N GLY A 634 -0.63 -15.43 10.22
CA GLY A 634 0.69 -14.86 10.39
C GLY A 634 0.61 -13.40 10.76
N THR A 635 1.46 -12.61 10.14
CA THR A 635 1.56 -11.18 10.41
C THR A 635 0.56 -10.35 9.60
N VAL A 636 0.68 -9.03 9.70
CA VAL A 636 -0.08 -8.03 8.94
C VAL A 636 0.86 -7.38 7.92
N ASP A 637 0.39 -7.13 6.71
CA ASP A 637 1.17 -6.58 5.59
C ASP A 637 1.91 -5.27 5.91
N VAL A 638 1.23 -4.32 6.57
CA VAL A 638 1.82 -3.04 6.97
C VAL A 638 2.92 -3.21 8.02
N ALA A 639 2.81 -4.22 8.90
CA ALA A 639 3.82 -4.52 9.89
C ALA A 639 5.08 -5.13 9.24
N LEU A 640 4.90 -6.06 8.29
CA LEU A 640 6.02 -6.59 7.49
C LEU A 640 6.78 -5.48 6.78
N PHE A 641 6.05 -4.56 6.13
CA PHE A 641 6.68 -3.44 5.45
C PHE A 641 7.40 -2.52 6.43
N ARG A 642 6.76 -2.13 7.55
CA ARG A 642 7.37 -1.30 8.61
C ARG A 642 8.69 -1.89 9.10
N ASP A 643 8.70 -3.17 9.43
CA ASP A 643 9.87 -3.83 10.01
C ASP A 643 11.00 -3.94 8.99
N ALA A 644 10.68 -4.30 7.74
CA ALA A 644 11.65 -4.33 6.65
C ALA A 644 12.23 -2.94 6.36
N ALA A 645 11.38 -1.91 6.26
CA ALA A 645 11.77 -0.54 6.00
C ALA A 645 12.63 0.04 7.13
N SER A 646 12.25 -0.19 8.39
CA SER A 646 13.00 0.28 9.55
C SER A 646 14.36 -0.39 9.64
N LYS A 647 14.43 -1.70 9.39
CA LYS A 647 15.69 -2.45 9.34
C LYS A 647 16.62 -1.92 8.25
N ASP A 648 16.09 -1.65 7.06
CA ASP A 648 16.86 -1.10 5.93
C ASP A 648 17.49 0.25 6.28
N VAL A 649 16.72 1.19 6.85
CA VAL A 649 17.22 2.50 7.29
C VAL A 649 18.27 2.37 8.39
N VAL A 650 18.06 1.49 9.38
CA VAL A 650 19.02 1.26 10.46
C VAL A 650 20.33 0.73 9.90
N ASN A 651 20.30 -0.22 8.98
CA ASN A 651 21.50 -0.76 8.35
C ASN A 651 22.33 0.35 7.70
N PHE A 652 21.70 1.23 6.90
CA PHE A 652 22.41 2.34 6.27
C PHE A 652 22.99 3.34 7.28
N LYS A 653 22.21 3.70 8.31
CA LYS A 653 22.61 4.74 9.28
C LYS A 653 23.67 4.27 10.28
N THR A 654 23.74 2.97 10.54
CA THR A 654 24.68 2.40 11.52
C THR A 654 25.95 1.85 10.89
N ALA A 655 25.97 1.65 9.57
CA ALA A 655 27.19 1.30 8.86
C ALA A 655 28.21 2.46 8.90
N ALA A 656 29.31 2.22 9.61
CA ALA A 656 30.42 3.15 9.83
C ALA A 656 31.44 3.11 8.70
#